data_AF-A0ABD4AAA1-F1
#
_entry.id   AF-A0ABD4AAA1-F1
#
_cell.length_a   1.000
_cell.length_b   1.000
_cell.length_c   1.000
_cell.angle_alpha   90.00
_cell.angle_beta   90.00
_cell.angle_gamma   90.00
#
_symmetry.space_group_name_H-M   'P 1'
#
loop_
_entity.id
_entity.type
_entity.pdbx_description
1 polymer ?
#
loop_
_entity_poly.entity_id
_entity_poly.type
_entity_poly.pdbx_seq_one_letter_code
_entity_poly.pdbx_strand_id
1 'polypeptide(L)'
;MSNSNQLDTFKKKIKSNIFTLISNNQIQEAKGLISQYEEIVNIDIEIYHAKSLICIIEEEYETAEKYLKEAIHLDNLNSDTYYNLGYLYQINNDPAKSYYFYQLAKQYSKDSQIISEITEIQNELIKQNPTICNNISEKTNNSKKVLVIAHIFPPIGGSGVQRTLKFVKYMRNFGWEPIILTTGKSSYPLKDVSLLDDIPEGIKIIRIDEDYSINKQIISEIHSIINRFQIEPALFEMYRQYSLINIEGICIPDQYILWANKVMKEIKNYIDLSKIDLIYSTSGPYSDHIIGYLLKDEFDKPWVADFRDEWTNNPYANPDKDSWIYKMHFALEEKIVHVADKVINVTPVSTDNYREIFKLDDEKLVTITNGYDEDDFQEIVLSDKKNDKFTIIHNGLLYGIRNPKPILKAIKNLIDQNKIDRNRIKLSLSWCENAKEWSNYIVDLQLEDIVEFIGYVSHKESLQIAYRADILLLIVGPGEKNKAMYPGKLFEYLRLNKPILALSPKESVVDKLINNFGVGINIDFDDIDALEDAIAHFYKNWENSELSNLEITGKVEKFERRFLTKKLITIFNETIKHYSTGDVRHIVYSSMNEQKVVEQMYFSRFGKKIDLKNPKTFNEKLNWLKLNYRNPLMVKCADKVEVREYIKEKNLDSILIKVYGVFNSVNEIDIEKLPNKFVLKAAHGSGWNIICNNKHQVNWEVEFKKMNSWLQTNYYDLGKEWVYKDINPRIICEKFLEEDNGLPAKDYKIFCFNGEPKFIQVDLDRFGDHRQNIYDINWKRVSFEYNYPKSTIELEQPKNLESMLEIAKVLSEDFPFVRVDLYNVNETIYFGELTFFPHNGKGLFKPDEYDLIVGSLLDLNNL
;
A
#
# COMPACT_ATOMS: atom_id res chain seq x y z
N MET A 1 23.14 -5.65 -30.57
CA MET A 1 23.95 -4.91 -29.58
C MET A 1 24.73 -3.72 -30.16
N SER A 2 24.83 -3.51 -31.49
CA SER A 2 25.60 -2.39 -32.08
C SER A 2 24.84 -1.06 -32.22
N ASN A 3 23.50 -1.07 -32.39
CA ASN A 3 22.72 0.14 -32.71
C ASN A 3 22.34 1.00 -31.49
N SER A 4 22.21 0.44 -30.27
CA SER A 4 21.81 1.24 -29.09
C SER A 4 22.95 2.15 -28.61
N ASN A 5 24.20 1.66 -28.61
CA ASN A 5 25.38 2.44 -28.24
C ASN A 5 25.65 3.63 -29.18
N GLN A 6 25.31 3.51 -30.47
CA GLN A 6 25.45 4.61 -31.43
C GLN A 6 24.42 5.71 -31.17
N LEU A 7 23.18 5.34 -30.84
CA LEU A 7 22.12 6.30 -30.52
C LEU A 7 22.42 7.06 -29.22
N ASP A 8 22.91 6.39 -28.18
CA ASP A 8 23.23 7.07 -26.91
C ASP A 8 24.42 8.02 -27.05
N THR A 9 25.42 7.66 -27.86
CA THR A 9 26.56 8.54 -28.19
C THR A 9 26.10 9.77 -28.97
N PHE A 10 25.19 9.56 -29.93
CA PHE A 10 24.57 10.64 -30.71
C PHE A 10 23.76 11.60 -29.84
N LYS A 11 22.91 11.06 -28.94
CA LYS A 11 22.12 11.86 -27.99
C LYS A 11 23.01 12.74 -27.11
N LYS A 12 24.07 12.19 -26.51
CA LYS A 12 25.01 12.96 -25.68
C LYS A 12 25.66 14.10 -26.45
N LYS A 13 26.08 13.85 -27.70
CA LYS A 13 26.73 14.87 -28.53
C LYS A 13 25.78 16.02 -28.89
N ILE A 14 24.54 15.72 -29.27
CA ILE A 14 23.56 16.77 -29.61
C ILE A 14 23.20 17.59 -28.38
N LYS A 15 22.91 16.95 -27.24
CA LYS A 15 22.59 17.66 -25.99
C LYS A 15 23.72 18.59 -25.55
N SER A 16 24.97 18.11 -25.61
CA SER A 16 26.15 18.94 -25.34
C SER A 16 26.22 20.17 -26.26
N ASN A 17 25.91 20.01 -27.55
CA ASN A 17 25.87 21.14 -28.49
C ASN A 17 24.73 22.11 -28.16
N ILE A 18 23.54 21.62 -27.80
CA ILE A 18 22.40 22.47 -27.39
C ILE A 18 22.79 23.35 -26.21
N PHE A 19 23.34 22.77 -25.14
CA PHE A 19 23.77 23.54 -23.97
C PHE A 19 24.91 24.51 -24.28
N THR A 20 25.83 24.15 -25.18
CA THR A 20 26.89 25.06 -25.65
C THR A 20 26.34 26.27 -26.40
N LEU A 21 25.33 26.05 -27.26
CA LEU A 21 24.66 27.13 -27.97
C LEU A 21 23.91 28.07 -27.02
N ILE A 22 23.24 27.51 -26.01
CA ILE A 22 22.57 28.29 -24.95
C ILE A 22 23.60 29.12 -24.18
N SER A 23 24.73 28.54 -23.76
CA SER A 23 25.78 29.27 -23.04
C SER A 23 26.45 30.38 -23.87
N ASN A 24 26.48 30.23 -25.20
CA ASN A 24 26.99 31.25 -26.13
C ASN A 24 25.91 32.27 -26.56
N ASN A 25 24.72 32.22 -25.97
CA ASN A 25 23.57 33.07 -26.31
C ASN A 25 23.08 32.93 -27.77
N GLN A 26 23.29 31.77 -28.39
CA GLN A 26 22.85 31.43 -29.75
C GLN A 26 21.46 30.75 -29.72
N ILE A 27 20.45 31.46 -29.21
CA ILE A 27 19.14 30.89 -28.84
C ILE A 27 18.36 30.31 -30.03
N GLN A 28 18.37 30.98 -31.19
CA GLN A 28 17.65 30.51 -32.38
C GLN A 28 18.22 29.20 -32.93
N GLU A 29 19.54 29.05 -32.90
CA GLU A 29 20.23 27.83 -33.32
C GLU A 29 19.96 26.68 -32.33
N ALA A 30 19.92 26.98 -31.03
CA ALA A 30 19.53 26.02 -30.00
C ALA A 30 18.07 25.54 -30.17
N LYS A 31 17.12 26.44 -30.41
CA LYS A 31 15.70 26.11 -30.68
C LYS A 31 15.55 25.22 -31.92
N GLY A 32 16.29 25.53 -32.98
CA GLY A 32 16.32 24.72 -34.21
C GLY A 32 16.85 23.30 -33.96
N LEU A 33 17.94 23.18 -33.19
CA LEU A 33 18.55 21.89 -32.87
C LEU A 33 17.68 21.05 -31.91
N ILE A 34 17.00 21.69 -30.96
CA ILE A 34 16.00 21.04 -30.09
C ILE A 34 14.86 20.46 -30.94
N SER A 35 14.31 21.24 -31.87
CA SER A 35 13.18 20.79 -32.72
C SER A 35 13.56 19.55 -33.53
N GLN A 36 14.76 19.53 -34.13
CA GLN A 36 15.29 18.37 -34.87
C GLN A 36 15.53 17.16 -33.96
N TYR A 37 15.95 17.39 -32.72
CA TYR A 37 16.15 16.32 -31.75
C TYR A 37 14.83 15.66 -31.34
N GLU A 38 13.77 16.45 -31.14
CA GLU A 38 12.46 15.97 -30.72
C GLU A 38 11.72 15.16 -31.80
N GLU A 39 12.02 15.38 -33.09
CA GLU A 39 11.53 14.52 -34.18
C GLU A 39 12.04 13.07 -34.07
N ILE A 40 13.21 12.88 -33.45
CA ILE A 40 13.89 11.58 -33.33
C ILE A 40 13.68 10.98 -31.94
N VAL A 41 13.63 11.81 -30.91
CA VAL A 41 13.57 11.41 -29.49
C VAL A 41 12.38 12.09 -28.83
N ASN A 42 11.33 11.31 -28.57
CA ASN A 42 10.04 11.83 -28.13
C ASN A 42 10.06 12.43 -26.70
N ILE A 43 10.97 11.98 -25.81
CA ILE A 43 11.04 12.42 -24.40
C ILE A 43 12.49 12.39 -23.89
N ASP A 44 13.05 13.53 -23.47
CA ASP A 44 14.36 13.64 -22.78
C ASP A 44 14.34 14.83 -21.78
N ILE A 45 14.62 14.57 -20.50
CA ILE A 45 14.57 15.55 -19.39
C ILE A 45 15.53 16.72 -19.61
N GLU A 46 16.72 16.46 -20.14
CA GLU A 46 17.71 17.51 -20.37
C GLU A 46 17.24 18.50 -21.45
N ILE A 47 16.33 18.09 -22.35
CA ILE A 47 15.72 19.00 -23.32
C ILE A 47 14.69 19.90 -22.65
N TYR A 48 13.92 19.40 -21.68
CA TYR A 48 13.04 20.24 -20.85
C TYR A 48 13.84 21.26 -20.04
N HIS A 49 15.00 20.86 -19.51
CA HIS A 49 15.94 21.80 -18.86
C HIS A 49 16.44 22.86 -19.84
N ALA A 50 16.90 22.46 -21.02
CA ALA A 50 17.35 23.39 -22.07
C ALA A 50 16.24 24.38 -22.48
N LYS A 51 15.00 23.91 -22.65
CA LYS A 51 13.83 24.76 -22.93
C LYS A 51 13.54 25.72 -21.78
N SER A 52 13.61 25.27 -20.54
CA SER A 52 13.42 26.14 -19.36
C SER A 52 14.49 27.23 -19.27
N LEU A 53 15.75 26.92 -19.56
CA LEU A 53 16.85 27.90 -19.57
C LEU A 53 16.66 28.94 -20.66
N ILE A 54 16.24 28.52 -21.87
CA ILE A 54 15.89 29.45 -22.95
C ILE A 54 14.76 30.39 -22.51
N CYS A 55 13.69 29.86 -21.89
CA CYS A 55 12.59 30.67 -21.38
C CYS A 55 13.05 31.64 -20.27
N ILE A 56 13.96 31.22 -19.40
CA ILE A 56 14.55 32.10 -18.38
C ILE A 56 15.33 33.25 -19.03
N ILE A 57 16.14 32.96 -20.06
CA ILE A 57 16.90 33.98 -20.83
C ILE A 57 15.96 34.95 -21.55
N GLU A 58 14.81 34.45 -22.03
CA GLU A 58 13.77 35.24 -22.71
C GLU A 58 12.76 35.88 -21.73
N GLU A 59 12.98 35.77 -20.42
CA GLU A 59 12.11 36.30 -19.34
C GLU A 59 10.67 35.72 -19.32
N GLU A 60 10.47 34.53 -19.90
CA GLU A 60 9.20 33.78 -19.90
C GLU A 60 9.11 32.80 -18.71
N TYR A 61 9.08 33.32 -17.48
CA TYR A 61 9.21 32.51 -16.26
C TYR A 61 8.08 31.49 -16.03
N GLU A 62 6.84 31.82 -16.38
CA GLU A 62 5.71 30.87 -16.27
C GLU A 62 5.89 29.68 -17.22
N THR A 63 6.37 29.94 -18.44
CA THR A 63 6.69 28.89 -19.42
C THR A 63 7.88 28.05 -18.96
N ALA A 64 8.91 28.68 -18.36
CA ALA A 64 10.04 27.97 -17.77
C ALA A 64 9.60 27.04 -16.63
N GLU A 65 8.73 27.52 -15.74
CA GLU A 65 8.14 26.75 -14.65
C GLU A 65 7.38 25.54 -15.18
N LYS A 66 6.59 25.73 -16.24
CA LYS A 66 5.87 24.64 -16.91
C LYS A 66 6.83 23.57 -17.43
N TYR A 67 7.90 23.94 -18.13
CA TYR A 67 8.89 22.97 -18.62
C TYR A 67 9.60 22.22 -17.49
N LEU A 68 9.91 22.88 -16.38
CA LEU A 68 10.55 22.24 -15.23
C LEU A 68 9.59 21.34 -14.45
N LYS A 69 8.31 21.72 -14.33
CA LYS A 69 7.27 20.83 -13.79
C LYS A 69 7.12 19.59 -14.65
N GLU A 70 7.08 19.73 -15.98
CA GLU A 70 7.12 18.60 -16.92
C GLU A 70 8.36 17.72 -16.71
N ALA A 71 9.53 18.30 -16.47
CA ALA A 71 10.74 17.54 -16.13
C ALA A 71 10.61 16.78 -14.79
N ILE A 72 10.01 17.38 -13.74
CA ILE A 72 9.70 16.65 -12.49
C ILE A 72 8.77 15.48 -12.78
N HIS A 73 7.80 15.65 -13.68
CA HIS A 73 6.86 14.58 -14.02
C HIS A 73 7.56 13.41 -14.72
N LEU A 74 8.65 13.66 -15.44
CA LEU A 74 9.46 12.63 -16.08
C LEU A 74 10.43 11.93 -15.11
N ASP A 75 11.00 12.67 -14.15
CA ASP A 75 11.84 12.14 -13.09
C ASP A 75 11.78 13.06 -11.85
N ASN A 76 10.93 12.67 -10.89
CA ASN A 76 10.73 13.44 -9.66
C ASN A 76 11.81 13.15 -8.60
N LEU A 77 12.86 12.41 -8.94
CA LEU A 77 14.07 12.24 -8.15
C LEU A 77 15.27 12.94 -8.82
N ASN A 78 15.05 13.66 -9.93
CA ASN A 78 16.10 14.36 -10.63
C ASN A 78 16.51 15.62 -9.85
N SER A 79 17.69 15.57 -9.22
CA SER A 79 18.23 16.68 -8.43
C SER A 79 18.35 17.97 -9.25
N ASP A 80 18.75 17.87 -10.52
CA ASP A 80 19.02 19.02 -11.37
C ASP A 80 17.74 19.77 -11.74
N THR A 81 16.64 19.04 -11.89
CA THR A 81 15.31 19.63 -12.12
C THR A 81 14.87 20.49 -10.92
N TYR A 82 15.02 19.95 -9.71
CA TYR A 82 14.70 20.69 -8.49
C TYR A 82 15.65 21.85 -8.25
N TYR A 83 16.94 21.70 -8.62
CA TYR A 83 17.90 22.80 -8.57
C TYR A 83 17.46 23.95 -9.49
N ASN A 84 17.08 23.63 -10.74
CA ASN A 84 16.63 24.60 -11.72
C ASN A 84 15.32 25.30 -11.29
N LEU A 85 14.41 24.60 -10.59
CA LEU A 85 13.23 25.22 -9.98
C LEU A 85 13.60 26.12 -8.80
N GLY A 86 14.52 25.67 -7.95
CA GLY A 86 15.08 26.50 -6.88
C GLY A 86 15.62 27.82 -7.43
N TYR A 87 16.37 27.74 -8.53
CA TYR A 87 16.91 28.90 -9.25
C TYR A 87 15.81 29.76 -9.90
N LEU A 88 14.83 29.16 -10.57
CA LEU A 88 13.71 29.88 -11.18
C LEU A 88 12.92 30.70 -10.14
N TYR A 89 12.60 30.10 -8.99
CA TYR A 89 11.91 30.83 -7.92
C TYR A 89 12.82 31.84 -7.22
N GLN A 90 14.13 31.62 -7.22
CA GLN A 90 15.09 32.61 -6.73
C GLN A 90 15.08 33.86 -7.61
N ILE A 91 15.15 33.71 -8.94
CA ILE A 91 15.10 34.86 -9.87
C ILE A 91 13.72 35.52 -9.91
N ASN A 92 12.65 34.78 -9.62
CA ASN A 92 11.27 35.30 -9.53
C ASN A 92 10.92 35.87 -8.13
N ASN A 93 11.91 36.04 -7.23
CA ASN A 93 11.75 36.58 -5.88
C ASN A 93 10.74 35.82 -4.97
N ASP A 94 10.64 34.49 -5.09
CA ASP A 94 9.92 33.62 -4.15
C ASP A 94 10.90 32.77 -3.32
N PRO A 95 11.45 33.35 -2.23
CA PRO A 95 12.54 32.71 -1.48
C PRO A 95 12.07 31.49 -0.69
N ALA A 96 10.77 31.36 -0.39
CA ALA A 96 10.22 30.20 0.30
C ALA A 96 10.15 28.98 -0.63
N LYS A 97 9.61 29.16 -1.86
CA LYS A 97 9.62 28.10 -2.87
C LYS A 97 11.02 27.78 -3.33
N SER A 98 11.87 28.80 -3.52
CA SER A 98 13.28 28.60 -3.85
C SER A 98 13.98 27.70 -2.83
N TYR A 99 13.85 28.01 -1.53
CA TYR A 99 14.42 27.21 -0.46
C TYR A 99 13.88 25.77 -0.44
N TYR A 100 12.58 25.60 -0.63
CA TYR A 100 11.92 24.30 -0.70
C TYR A 100 12.45 23.44 -1.86
N PHE A 101 12.56 23.99 -3.07
CA PHE A 101 13.04 23.25 -4.22
C PHE A 101 14.53 22.94 -4.12
N TYR A 102 15.35 23.84 -3.55
CA TYR A 102 16.73 23.52 -3.20
C TYR A 102 16.83 22.41 -2.16
N GLN A 103 15.94 22.35 -1.17
CA GLN A 103 15.91 21.26 -0.20
C GLN A 103 15.62 19.91 -0.87
N LEU A 104 14.70 19.88 -1.84
CA LEU A 104 14.43 18.69 -2.64
C LEU A 104 15.63 18.30 -3.51
N ALA A 105 16.26 19.27 -4.18
CA ALA A 105 17.47 19.05 -4.97
C ALA A 105 18.59 18.40 -4.14
N LYS A 106 18.79 18.89 -2.91
CA LYS A 106 19.74 18.34 -1.94
C LYS A 106 19.38 16.92 -1.49
N GLN A 107 18.09 16.67 -1.25
CA GLN A 107 17.60 15.35 -0.82
C GLN A 107 17.86 14.26 -1.89
N TYR A 108 17.74 14.61 -3.17
CA TYR A 108 17.84 13.64 -4.26
C TYR A 108 19.21 13.62 -4.96
N SER A 109 20.10 14.57 -4.67
CA SER A 109 21.46 14.58 -5.19
C SER A 109 22.32 13.47 -4.57
N LYS A 110 23.16 12.85 -5.39
CA LYS A 110 24.21 11.91 -4.96
C LYS A 110 25.60 12.54 -4.99
N ASP A 111 25.71 13.78 -5.47
CA ASP A 111 26.97 14.49 -5.63
C ASP A 111 27.22 15.41 -4.43
N SER A 112 28.28 15.11 -3.67
CA SER A 112 28.66 15.86 -2.47
C SER A 112 29.01 17.33 -2.76
N GLN A 113 29.49 17.66 -3.96
CA GLN A 113 29.84 19.02 -4.35
C GLN A 113 28.58 19.85 -4.59
N ILE A 114 27.61 19.30 -5.32
CA ILE A 114 26.30 19.94 -5.55
C ILE A 114 25.54 20.13 -4.23
N ILE A 115 25.60 19.14 -3.32
CA ILE A 115 25.00 19.25 -1.98
C ILE A 115 25.61 20.42 -1.19
N SER A 116 26.93 20.62 -1.30
CA SER A 116 27.62 21.74 -0.63
C SER A 116 27.18 23.07 -1.20
N GLU A 117 27.14 23.20 -2.52
CA GLU A 117 26.70 24.42 -3.23
C GLU A 117 25.25 24.79 -2.86
N ILE A 118 24.33 23.82 -2.90
CA ILE A 118 22.94 24.04 -2.50
C ILE A 118 22.85 24.49 -1.03
N THR A 119 23.69 23.93 -0.16
CA THR A 119 23.72 24.30 1.26
C THR A 119 24.15 25.75 1.46
N GLU A 120 25.11 26.23 0.68
CA GLU A 120 25.52 27.65 0.69
C GLU A 120 24.38 28.56 0.22
N ILE A 121 23.71 28.23 -0.91
CA ILE A 121 22.56 28.98 -1.43
C ILE A 121 21.43 29.04 -0.39
N GLN A 122 21.10 27.91 0.26
CA GLN A 122 20.09 27.85 1.30
C GLN A 122 20.44 28.71 2.53
N ASN A 123 21.71 28.72 2.94
CA ASN A 123 22.17 29.56 4.04
C ASN A 123 22.07 31.05 3.70
N GLU A 124 22.36 31.44 2.45
CA GLU A 124 22.15 32.80 1.98
C GLU A 124 20.67 33.18 1.93
N LEU A 125 19.79 32.30 1.42
CA LEU A 125 18.35 32.50 1.41
C LEU A 125 17.78 32.70 2.81
N ILE A 126 18.20 31.88 3.78
CA ILE A 126 17.80 32.04 5.20
C ILE A 126 18.32 33.35 5.77
N LYS A 127 19.57 33.71 5.49
CA LYS A 127 20.17 34.96 5.97
C LYS A 127 19.43 36.19 5.43
N GLN A 128 18.96 36.12 4.19
CA GLN A 128 18.18 37.18 3.55
C GLN A 128 16.70 37.15 3.99
N ASN A 129 16.16 35.99 4.34
CA ASN A 129 14.75 35.77 4.67
C ASN A 129 14.56 34.84 5.89
N PRO A 130 14.70 35.35 7.13
CA PRO A 130 14.73 34.54 8.36
C PRO A 130 13.45 33.76 8.69
N THR A 131 12.31 34.11 8.08
CA THR A 131 10.99 33.50 8.35
C THR A 131 10.74 32.18 7.64
N ILE A 132 11.61 31.77 6.71
CA ILE A 132 11.46 30.54 5.91
C ILE A 132 11.41 29.28 6.78
N CYS A 133 12.16 29.24 7.89
CA CYS A 133 12.25 28.06 8.77
C CYS A 133 10.96 27.77 9.58
N ASN A 134 10.11 28.77 9.80
CA ASN A 134 8.91 28.63 10.63
C ASN A 134 7.75 27.92 9.89
N ASN A 135 7.68 28.01 8.56
CA ASN A 135 6.59 27.41 7.78
C ASN A 135 6.76 25.90 7.52
N ILE A 136 7.97 25.36 7.63
CA ILE A 136 8.30 23.97 7.25
C ILE A 136 8.34 23.02 8.47
N SER A 137 8.66 23.55 9.66
CA SER A 137 8.92 22.73 10.86
C SER A 137 7.71 22.50 11.77
N GLU A 138 6.68 23.35 11.74
CA GLU A 138 5.57 23.26 12.70
C GLU A 138 4.43 22.29 12.31
N LYS A 139 4.30 21.87 11.04
CA LYS A 139 3.18 20.99 10.61
C LYS A 139 3.47 19.49 10.62
N THR A 140 4.72 19.05 10.78
CA THR A 140 5.13 17.67 10.46
C THR A 140 5.42 16.77 11.67
N ASN A 141 5.43 17.31 12.89
CA ASN A 141 5.90 16.56 14.07
C ASN A 141 4.83 15.76 14.84
N ASN A 142 3.55 15.74 14.41
CA ASN A 142 2.50 15.01 15.14
C ASN A 142 1.39 14.36 14.27
N SER A 143 1.54 14.33 12.94
CA SER A 143 0.53 13.75 12.03
C SER A 143 0.78 12.26 11.76
N LYS A 144 -0.28 11.45 11.77
CA LYS A 144 -0.24 10.03 11.39
C LYS A 144 0.08 9.87 9.90
N LYS A 145 0.83 8.85 9.51
CA LYS A 145 1.28 8.63 8.12
C LYS A 145 0.53 7.47 7.47
N VAL A 146 0.00 7.72 6.28
CA VAL A 146 -0.64 6.69 5.44
C VAL A 146 0.15 6.47 4.16
N LEU A 147 0.46 5.20 3.86
CA LEU A 147 0.98 4.81 2.55
C LEU A 147 -0.20 4.58 1.61
N VAL A 148 -0.36 5.47 0.63
CA VAL A 148 -1.40 5.41 -0.41
C VAL A 148 -0.81 4.70 -1.63
N ILE A 149 -1.25 3.47 -1.88
CA ILE A 149 -0.88 2.66 -3.05
C ILE A 149 -1.90 2.91 -4.14
N ALA A 150 -1.49 3.65 -5.16
CA ALA A 150 -2.34 4.00 -6.29
C ALA A 150 -1.48 4.04 -7.56
N HIS A 151 -1.51 2.98 -8.35
CA HIS A 151 -0.82 2.93 -9.63
C HIS A 151 -1.31 4.04 -10.57
N ILE A 152 -2.62 4.29 -10.56
CA ILE A 152 -3.26 5.37 -11.34
C ILE A 152 -3.32 6.63 -10.47
N PHE A 153 -2.32 7.50 -10.66
CA PHE A 153 -2.18 8.79 -9.96
C PHE A 153 -1.53 9.82 -10.92
N PRO A 154 -1.73 11.15 -10.75
CA PRO A 154 -1.18 12.13 -11.68
C PRO A 154 0.33 11.97 -11.89
N PRO A 155 0.85 12.20 -13.11
CA PRO A 155 0.21 12.87 -14.26
C PRO A 155 -0.66 11.94 -15.12
N ILE A 156 -0.88 10.67 -14.73
CA ILE A 156 -1.88 9.84 -15.40
C ILE A 156 -3.23 10.56 -15.35
N GLY A 157 -3.91 10.60 -16.48
CA GLY A 157 -5.21 11.22 -16.65
C GLY A 157 -6.36 10.22 -16.63
N GLY A 158 -7.57 10.72 -16.88
CA GLY A 158 -8.78 9.92 -16.94
C GLY A 158 -9.55 9.85 -15.63
N SER A 159 -10.81 9.40 -15.73
CA SER A 159 -11.79 9.45 -14.63
C SER A 159 -11.36 8.69 -13.37
N GLY A 160 -10.51 7.67 -13.52
CA GLY A 160 -10.03 6.89 -12.39
C GLY A 160 -9.11 7.66 -11.44
N VAL A 161 -8.45 8.72 -11.90
CA VAL A 161 -7.44 9.42 -11.09
C VAL A 161 -8.09 10.28 -10.00
N GLN A 162 -9.27 10.84 -10.31
CA GLN A 162 -9.93 11.88 -9.55
C GLN A 162 -10.24 11.49 -8.10
N ARG A 163 -10.78 10.28 -7.87
CA ARG A 163 -11.17 9.85 -6.51
C ARG A 163 -10.00 9.91 -5.53
N THR A 164 -8.90 9.25 -5.89
CA THR A 164 -7.74 9.10 -5.02
C THR A 164 -6.99 10.41 -4.87
N LEU A 165 -6.82 11.16 -5.96
CA LEU A 165 -6.23 12.50 -5.94
C LEU A 165 -6.97 13.44 -4.97
N LYS A 166 -8.31 13.51 -5.07
CA LYS A 166 -9.09 14.40 -4.21
C LYS A 166 -9.14 13.90 -2.76
N PHE A 167 -9.04 12.59 -2.51
CA PHE A 167 -8.80 12.10 -1.15
C PHE A 167 -7.48 12.63 -0.60
N VAL A 168 -6.40 12.44 -1.34
CA VAL A 168 -5.06 12.90 -1.01
C VAL A 168 -5.01 14.42 -0.76
N LYS A 169 -5.65 15.22 -1.63
CA LYS A 169 -5.78 16.69 -1.51
C LYS A 169 -6.25 17.13 -0.11
N TYR A 170 -7.17 16.38 0.49
CA TYR A 170 -7.78 16.75 1.78
C TYR A 170 -7.29 15.96 3.00
N MET A 171 -6.45 14.92 2.87
CA MET A 171 -6.05 14.09 4.03
C MET A 171 -5.41 14.90 5.16
N ARG A 172 -4.55 15.87 4.81
CA ARG A 172 -3.87 16.76 5.77
C ARG A 172 -4.84 17.61 6.58
N ASN A 173 -6.00 17.97 6.01
CA ASN A 173 -7.04 18.72 6.72
C ASN A 173 -7.61 17.95 7.91
N PHE A 174 -7.39 16.63 7.95
CA PHE A 174 -7.87 15.73 8.99
C PHE A 174 -6.73 15.02 9.75
N GLY A 175 -5.52 15.61 9.74
CA GLY A 175 -4.39 15.18 10.58
C GLY A 175 -3.62 13.95 10.09
N TRP A 176 -3.77 13.60 8.80
CA TRP A 176 -3.05 12.50 8.16
C TRP A 176 -2.11 13.01 7.08
N GLU A 177 -0.88 12.50 7.10
CA GLU A 177 0.17 12.77 6.14
C GLU A 177 0.23 11.63 5.10
N PRO A 178 -0.22 11.85 3.86
CA PRO A 178 -0.13 10.85 2.81
C PRO A 178 1.28 10.74 2.24
N ILE A 179 1.73 9.51 2.03
CA ILE A 179 2.88 9.16 1.21
C ILE A 179 2.35 8.32 0.06
N ILE A 180 2.53 8.78 -1.17
CA ILE A 180 1.95 8.12 -2.35
C ILE A 180 2.98 7.18 -2.96
N LEU A 181 2.54 5.98 -3.31
CA LEU A 181 3.25 5.03 -4.13
C LEU A 181 2.48 4.85 -5.45
N THR A 182 3.12 5.22 -6.55
CA THR A 182 2.53 5.20 -7.90
C THR A 182 3.57 4.78 -8.94
N THR A 183 3.12 4.54 -10.17
CA THR A 183 4.01 4.33 -11.31
C THR A 183 4.77 5.60 -11.70
N GLY A 184 6.00 5.42 -12.19
CA GLY A 184 6.82 6.45 -12.84
C GLY A 184 6.56 6.49 -14.34
N LYS A 185 7.53 6.03 -15.14
CA LYS A 185 7.31 5.76 -16.57
C LYS A 185 6.28 4.66 -16.72
N SER A 186 5.19 5.01 -17.41
CA SER A 186 4.04 4.15 -17.61
C SER A 186 3.64 4.09 -19.07
N SER A 187 3.13 2.93 -19.49
CA SER A 187 2.47 2.76 -20.79
C SER A 187 1.01 3.23 -20.80
N TYR A 188 0.49 3.72 -19.67
CA TYR A 188 -0.90 4.17 -19.56
C TYR A 188 -1.17 5.32 -20.56
N PRO A 189 -2.24 5.24 -21.37
CA PRO A 189 -2.39 6.09 -22.56
C PRO A 189 -2.84 7.51 -22.25
N LEU A 190 -3.55 7.73 -21.13
CA LEU A 190 -4.08 9.04 -20.77
C LEU A 190 -3.14 9.78 -19.84
N LYS A 191 -2.86 11.04 -20.17
CA LYS A 191 -2.09 11.97 -19.33
C LYS A 191 -2.89 13.26 -19.16
N ASP A 192 -2.88 13.79 -17.95
CA ASP A 192 -3.48 15.08 -17.63
C ASP A 192 -2.59 15.80 -16.61
N VAL A 193 -1.76 16.71 -17.13
CA VAL A 193 -0.78 17.42 -16.31
C VAL A 193 -1.46 18.42 -15.36
N SER A 194 -2.66 18.90 -15.71
CA SER A 194 -3.40 19.86 -14.88
C SER A 194 -3.79 19.28 -13.51
N LEU A 195 -3.94 17.95 -13.41
CA LEU A 195 -4.27 17.27 -12.15
C LEU A 195 -3.14 17.32 -11.10
N LEU A 196 -1.95 17.79 -11.47
CA LEU A 196 -0.84 17.95 -10.53
C LEU A 196 -1.02 19.18 -9.64
N ASP A 197 -1.79 20.17 -10.08
CA ASP A 197 -2.10 21.38 -9.30
C ASP A 197 -2.99 21.06 -8.08
N ASP A 198 -3.69 19.92 -8.10
CA ASP A 198 -4.47 19.43 -6.98
C ASP A 198 -3.65 18.68 -5.91
N ILE A 199 -2.36 18.40 -6.18
CA ILE A 199 -1.49 17.75 -5.19
C ILE A 199 -0.97 18.84 -4.24
N PRO A 200 -1.21 18.72 -2.92
CA PRO A 200 -0.68 19.68 -1.96
C PRO A 200 0.85 19.75 -2.00
N GLU A 201 1.42 20.93 -1.75
CA GLU A 201 2.88 21.11 -1.69
C GLU A 201 3.52 20.24 -0.60
N GLY A 202 4.75 19.75 -0.81
CA GLY A 202 5.43 18.87 0.16
C GLY A 202 4.96 17.42 0.15
N ILE A 203 4.18 17.03 -0.86
CA ILE A 203 3.65 15.70 -1.14
C ILE A 203 4.75 14.65 -1.31
N LYS A 204 5.03 13.71 -0.39
CA LYS A 204 6.01 12.65 -0.72
C LYS A 204 5.39 11.66 -1.71
N ILE A 205 5.92 11.62 -2.94
CA ILE A 205 5.49 10.71 -4.02
C ILE A 205 6.66 9.80 -4.42
N ILE A 206 6.48 8.50 -4.24
CA ILE A 206 7.40 7.45 -4.66
C ILE A 206 6.92 6.96 -6.02
N ARG A 207 7.76 7.15 -7.04
CA ARG A 207 7.50 6.68 -8.41
C ARG A 207 8.43 5.52 -8.73
N ILE A 208 7.84 4.37 -9.04
CA ILE A 208 8.59 3.20 -9.50
C ILE A 208 8.16 2.92 -10.94
N ASP A 209 9.11 2.98 -11.87
CA ASP A 209 8.87 2.75 -13.30
C ASP A 209 8.33 1.34 -13.56
N GLU A 210 7.37 1.21 -14.47
CA GLU A 210 6.95 -0.08 -15.00
C GLU A 210 8.11 -0.77 -15.73
N ASP A 211 8.19 -2.09 -15.57
CA ASP A 211 9.10 -2.94 -16.33
C ASP A 211 8.32 -4.16 -16.83
N TYR A 212 8.10 -4.19 -18.15
CA TYR A 212 7.37 -5.25 -18.84
C TYR A 212 8.28 -6.38 -19.31
N SER A 213 9.56 -6.37 -18.95
CA SER A 213 10.46 -7.46 -19.28
C SER A 213 10.04 -8.73 -18.54
N ILE A 214 9.94 -9.84 -19.28
CA ILE A 214 9.59 -11.14 -18.72
C ILE A 214 10.74 -12.09 -18.97
N ASN A 215 11.25 -12.66 -17.89
CA ASN A 215 12.27 -13.70 -17.93
C ASN A 215 11.94 -14.78 -16.88
N LYS A 216 12.68 -15.90 -16.90
CA LYS A 216 12.43 -17.02 -15.99
C LYS A 216 12.47 -16.64 -14.51
N GLN A 217 13.31 -15.68 -14.14
CA GLN A 217 13.41 -15.20 -12.76
C GLN A 217 12.14 -14.44 -12.36
N ILE A 218 11.68 -13.50 -13.20
CA ILE A 218 10.45 -12.73 -12.95
C ILE A 218 9.23 -13.65 -12.84
N ILE A 219 9.13 -14.66 -13.71
CA ILE A 219 8.05 -15.66 -13.62
C ILE A 219 8.08 -16.37 -12.26
N SER A 220 9.26 -16.81 -11.82
CA SER A 220 9.42 -17.48 -10.53
C SER A 220 9.07 -16.57 -9.34
N GLU A 221 9.39 -15.28 -9.44
CA GLU A 221 9.07 -14.29 -8.40
C GLU A 221 7.56 -14.03 -8.33
N ILE A 222 6.89 -13.93 -9.49
CA ILE A 222 5.43 -13.79 -9.54
C ILE A 222 4.75 -15.05 -8.99
N HIS A 223 5.22 -16.24 -9.36
CA HIS A 223 4.74 -17.49 -8.74
C HIS A 223 4.90 -17.46 -7.22
N SER A 224 6.02 -16.95 -6.71
CA SER A 224 6.25 -16.79 -5.27
C SER A 224 5.26 -15.81 -4.63
N ILE A 225 5.00 -14.67 -5.27
CA ILE A 225 4.00 -13.68 -4.82
C ILE A 225 2.61 -14.33 -4.73
N ILE A 226 2.17 -14.97 -5.81
CA ILE A 226 0.85 -15.59 -5.87
C ILE A 226 0.72 -16.74 -4.87
N ASN A 227 1.78 -17.52 -4.65
CA ASN A 227 1.80 -18.59 -3.65
C ASN A 227 1.60 -18.07 -2.20
N ARG A 228 1.97 -16.81 -1.90
CA ARG A 228 1.73 -16.19 -0.58
C ARG A 228 0.24 -15.98 -0.26
N PHE A 229 -0.63 -16.03 -1.27
CA PHE A 229 -2.08 -15.98 -1.06
C PHE A 229 -2.65 -17.31 -0.53
N GLN A 230 -1.86 -18.39 -0.54
CA GLN A 230 -2.25 -19.72 -0.04
C GLN A 230 -3.55 -20.22 -0.68
N ILE A 231 -3.71 -19.97 -1.97
CA ILE A 231 -4.83 -20.47 -2.76
C ILE A 231 -4.79 -22.01 -2.87
N GLU A 232 -5.90 -22.61 -3.27
CA GLU A 232 -6.04 -24.05 -3.38
C GLU A 232 -4.91 -24.67 -4.25
N PRO A 233 -4.20 -25.71 -3.78
CA PRO A 233 -3.00 -26.20 -4.46
C PRO A 233 -3.20 -26.66 -5.91
N ALA A 234 -4.32 -27.31 -6.22
CA ALA A 234 -4.59 -27.74 -7.59
C ALA A 234 -4.81 -26.53 -8.52
N LEU A 235 -5.55 -25.52 -8.06
CA LEU A 235 -5.73 -24.27 -8.78
C LEU A 235 -4.41 -23.50 -8.98
N PHE A 236 -3.54 -23.45 -7.96
CA PHE A 236 -2.21 -22.84 -8.09
C PHE A 236 -1.34 -23.57 -9.11
N GLU A 237 -1.35 -24.90 -9.12
CA GLU A 237 -0.57 -25.68 -10.09
C GLU A 237 -1.09 -25.48 -11.53
N MET A 238 -2.41 -25.36 -11.72
CA MET A 238 -2.98 -24.97 -13.02
C MET A 238 -2.49 -23.59 -13.47
N TYR A 239 -2.56 -22.61 -12.57
CA TYR A 239 -2.03 -21.26 -12.81
C TYR A 239 -0.53 -21.28 -13.19
N ARG A 240 0.26 -22.04 -12.43
CA ARG A 240 1.71 -22.16 -12.62
C ARG A 240 2.05 -22.78 -13.97
N GLN A 241 1.39 -23.87 -14.35
CA GLN A 241 1.63 -24.53 -15.64
C GLN A 241 1.22 -23.63 -16.81
N TYR A 242 0.07 -22.94 -16.70
CA TYR A 242 -0.40 -22.03 -17.75
C TYR A 242 0.53 -20.83 -17.94
N SER A 243 0.94 -20.18 -16.85
CA SER A 243 1.82 -19.00 -16.89
C SER A 243 3.24 -19.28 -17.40
N LEU A 244 3.70 -20.54 -17.38
CA LEU A 244 4.99 -20.91 -18.00
C LEU A 244 4.97 -20.86 -19.54
N ILE A 245 3.78 -20.98 -20.15
CA ILE A 245 3.60 -21.04 -21.60
C ILE A 245 2.73 -19.91 -22.15
N ASN A 246 2.04 -19.16 -21.30
CA ASN A 246 1.14 -18.07 -21.69
C ASN A 246 1.33 -16.83 -20.82
N ILE A 247 1.60 -15.70 -21.47
CA ILE A 247 1.83 -14.40 -20.82
C ILE A 247 0.60 -13.90 -20.06
N GLU A 248 -0.60 -14.25 -20.52
CA GLU A 248 -1.86 -13.91 -19.85
C GLU A 248 -1.90 -14.50 -18.43
N GLY A 249 -1.38 -15.71 -18.24
CA GLY A 249 -1.26 -16.33 -16.93
C GLY A 249 -0.32 -15.56 -16.00
N ILE A 250 0.79 -15.05 -16.53
CA ILE A 250 1.73 -14.23 -15.74
C ILE A 250 1.04 -12.94 -15.28
N CYS A 251 0.15 -12.38 -16.09
CA CYS A 251 -0.55 -11.12 -15.86
C CYS A 251 -1.83 -11.27 -15.02
N ILE A 252 -1.95 -12.28 -14.16
CA ILE A 252 -3.03 -12.38 -13.16
C ILE A 252 -2.52 -11.73 -11.86
N PRO A 253 -3.25 -10.76 -11.26
CA PRO A 253 -4.62 -10.35 -11.58
C PRO A 253 -4.75 -9.33 -12.72
N ASP A 254 -3.67 -8.65 -13.07
CA ASP A 254 -3.57 -7.77 -14.22
C ASP A 254 -2.09 -7.61 -14.59
N GLN A 255 -1.80 -6.97 -15.72
CA GLN A 255 -0.43 -6.76 -16.20
C GLN A 255 0.47 -6.00 -15.20
N TYR A 256 -0.13 -5.27 -14.26
CA TYR A 256 0.60 -4.48 -13.27
C TYR A 256 1.15 -5.33 -12.11
N ILE A 257 0.95 -6.65 -12.13
CA ILE A 257 1.61 -7.57 -11.20
C ILE A 257 3.14 -7.54 -11.36
N LEU A 258 3.63 -7.24 -12.56
CA LEU A 258 5.05 -7.01 -12.85
C LEU A 258 5.56 -5.77 -12.08
N TRP A 259 4.77 -4.69 -12.10
CA TRP A 259 5.06 -3.50 -11.32
C TRP A 259 4.98 -3.77 -9.81
N ALA A 260 3.98 -4.52 -9.34
CA ALA A 260 3.87 -4.93 -7.95
C ALA A 260 5.09 -5.74 -7.47
N ASN A 261 5.61 -6.66 -8.29
CA ASN A 261 6.85 -7.38 -8.00
C ASN A 261 8.04 -6.42 -7.83
N LYS A 262 8.18 -5.44 -8.72
CA LYS A 262 9.25 -4.44 -8.65
C LYS A 262 9.11 -3.54 -7.43
N VAL A 263 7.90 -3.08 -7.13
CA VAL A 263 7.57 -2.32 -5.91
C VAL A 263 8.06 -3.07 -4.68
N MET A 264 7.72 -4.35 -4.54
CA MET A 264 8.08 -5.13 -3.35
C MET A 264 9.60 -5.28 -3.16
N LYS A 265 10.39 -5.20 -4.23
CA LYS A 265 11.85 -5.23 -4.17
C LYS A 265 12.46 -3.89 -3.77
N GLU A 266 11.87 -2.78 -4.20
CA GLU A 266 12.51 -1.46 -4.10
C GLU A 266 11.91 -0.56 -3.02
N ILE A 267 10.67 -0.79 -2.58
CA ILE A 267 9.93 0.15 -1.71
C ILE A 267 10.67 0.51 -0.42
N LYS A 268 11.41 -0.45 0.17
CA LYS A 268 12.23 -0.27 1.38
C LYS A 268 13.36 0.75 1.19
N ASN A 269 13.80 0.97 -0.05
CA ASN A 269 14.85 1.95 -0.36
C ASN A 269 14.30 3.39 -0.33
N TYR A 270 12.99 3.56 -0.47
CA TYR A 270 12.35 4.88 -0.54
C TYR A 270 11.69 5.27 0.77
N ILE A 271 11.19 4.31 1.54
CA ILE A 271 10.50 4.56 2.81
C ILE A 271 10.84 3.55 3.89
N ASP A 272 10.93 4.08 5.11
CA ASP A 272 10.93 3.28 6.33
C ASP A 272 9.49 2.90 6.68
N LEU A 273 9.11 1.67 6.34
CA LEU A 273 7.77 1.13 6.57
C LEU A 273 7.40 1.05 8.06
N SER A 274 8.36 1.07 8.98
CA SER A 274 8.07 1.09 10.42
C SER A 274 7.34 2.38 10.84
N LYS A 275 7.61 3.50 10.14
CA LYS A 275 7.03 4.82 10.38
C LYS A 275 5.68 5.06 9.71
N ILE A 276 5.15 4.06 9.01
CA ILE A 276 3.82 4.11 8.40
C ILE A 276 2.79 3.61 9.43
N ASP A 277 1.73 4.38 9.65
CA ASP A 277 0.67 4.02 10.58
C ASP A 277 -0.42 3.16 9.91
N LEU A 278 -0.67 3.36 8.61
CA LEU A 278 -1.71 2.64 7.87
C LEU A 278 -1.35 2.52 6.38
N ILE A 279 -1.80 1.43 5.75
CA ILE A 279 -1.74 1.21 4.31
C ILE A 279 -3.14 1.40 3.74
N TYR A 280 -3.25 2.16 2.65
CA TYR A 280 -4.47 2.30 1.88
C TYR A 280 -4.15 1.96 0.41
N SER A 281 -4.85 0.99 -0.17
CA SER A 281 -4.72 0.66 -1.59
C SER A 281 -6.05 0.79 -2.33
N THR A 282 -6.00 1.17 -3.61
CA THR A 282 -7.20 1.43 -4.42
C THR A 282 -7.12 0.77 -5.79
N SER A 283 -8.18 0.11 -6.25
CA SER A 283 -8.25 -0.58 -7.55
C SER A 283 -9.27 0.06 -8.49
N GLY A 284 -9.24 -0.09 -9.82
CA GLY A 284 -8.25 -0.80 -10.66
C GLY A 284 -6.99 0.05 -10.93
N PRO A 285 -5.79 -0.57 -10.95
CA PRO A 285 -5.55 -2.02 -11.05
C PRO A 285 -5.67 -2.78 -9.72
N TYR A 286 -5.94 -4.08 -9.79
CA TYR A 286 -6.06 -4.96 -8.61
C TYR A 286 -4.70 -5.34 -8.04
N SER A 287 -3.63 -5.22 -8.83
CA SER A 287 -2.25 -5.33 -8.35
C SER A 287 -1.90 -4.36 -7.22
N ASP A 288 -2.61 -3.22 -7.08
CA ASP A 288 -2.47 -2.31 -5.94
C ASP A 288 -2.88 -3.00 -4.62
N HIS A 289 -3.91 -3.85 -4.67
CA HIS A 289 -4.31 -4.67 -3.53
C HIS A 289 -3.35 -5.84 -3.28
N ILE A 290 -2.68 -6.37 -4.31
CA ILE A 290 -1.61 -7.35 -4.12
C ILE A 290 -0.47 -6.74 -3.29
N ILE A 291 -0.03 -5.53 -3.61
CA ILE A 291 1.00 -4.82 -2.82
C ILE A 291 0.49 -4.61 -1.38
N GLY A 292 -0.75 -4.14 -1.22
CA GLY A 292 -1.38 -3.96 0.09
C GLY A 292 -1.37 -5.24 0.93
N TYR A 293 -1.75 -6.37 0.33
CA TYR A 293 -1.72 -7.70 0.96
C TYR A 293 -0.30 -8.11 1.37
N LEU A 294 0.68 -7.96 0.48
CA LEU A 294 2.05 -8.39 0.74
C LEU A 294 2.72 -7.54 1.84
N LEU A 295 2.47 -6.24 1.86
CA LEU A 295 2.95 -5.35 2.92
C LEU A 295 2.23 -5.62 4.24
N LYS A 296 0.93 -5.94 4.20
CA LYS A 296 0.17 -6.37 5.38
C LYS A 296 0.76 -7.64 5.98
N ASP A 297 0.99 -8.65 5.15
CA ASP A 297 1.55 -9.95 5.53
C ASP A 297 2.99 -9.82 6.07
N GLU A 298 3.81 -8.95 5.46
CA GLU A 298 5.23 -8.79 5.83
C GLU A 298 5.46 -7.88 7.05
N PHE A 299 4.70 -6.80 7.20
CA PHE A 299 4.94 -5.75 8.21
C PHE A 299 3.85 -5.62 9.27
N ASP A 300 2.76 -6.37 9.15
CA ASP A 300 1.61 -6.33 10.04
C ASP A 300 1.04 -4.92 10.27
N LYS A 301 0.94 -4.12 9.22
CA LYS A 301 0.37 -2.77 9.28
C LYS A 301 -1.16 -2.81 9.12
N PRO A 302 -1.92 -1.89 9.73
CA PRO A 302 -3.33 -1.70 9.39
C PRO A 302 -3.51 -1.48 7.89
N TRP A 303 -4.48 -2.14 7.26
CA TRP A 303 -4.71 -2.05 5.82
C TRP A 303 -6.18 -1.85 5.46
N VAL A 304 -6.45 -0.81 4.67
CA VAL A 304 -7.76 -0.52 4.07
C VAL A 304 -7.68 -0.70 2.55
N ALA A 305 -8.54 -1.55 1.99
CA ALA A 305 -8.63 -1.81 0.56
C ALA A 305 -9.88 -1.13 -0.04
N ASP A 306 -9.71 -0.21 -1.00
CA ASP A 306 -10.78 0.51 -1.70
C ASP A 306 -11.03 -0.06 -3.10
N PHE A 307 -12.09 -0.87 -3.21
CA PHE A 307 -12.61 -1.43 -4.44
C PHE A 307 -13.54 -0.43 -5.12
N ARG A 308 -13.03 0.26 -6.14
CA ARG A 308 -13.85 1.24 -6.88
C ARG A 308 -14.92 0.57 -7.72
N ASP A 309 -14.50 -0.47 -8.45
CA ASP A 309 -15.37 -1.41 -9.14
C ASP A 309 -15.22 -2.79 -8.50
N GLU A 310 -16.28 -3.59 -8.49
CA GLU A 310 -16.20 -4.99 -8.05
C GLU A 310 -15.25 -5.77 -8.96
N TRP A 311 -14.45 -6.69 -8.40
CA TRP A 311 -13.44 -7.39 -9.18
C TRP A 311 -14.01 -8.59 -9.95
N THR A 312 -14.38 -9.69 -9.29
CA THR A 312 -14.96 -10.84 -10.00
C THR A 312 -16.43 -10.68 -10.37
N ASN A 313 -17.14 -9.79 -9.68
CA ASN A 313 -18.53 -9.44 -9.98
C ASN A 313 -18.68 -8.16 -10.85
N ASN A 314 -17.62 -7.76 -11.54
CA ASN A 314 -17.61 -6.54 -12.35
C ASN A 314 -18.72 -6.53 -13.42
N PRO A 315 -19.51 -5.44 -13.56
CA PRO A 315 -20.57 -5.34 -14.57
C PRO A 315 -20.05 -5.22 -16.01
N TYR A 316 -18.79 -4.82 -16.20
CA TYR A 316 -18.18 -4.69 -17.53
C TYR A 316 -17.56 -5.99 -18.03
N ALA A 317 -17.52 -7.03 -17.19
CA ALA A 317 -16.99 -8.34 -17.53
C ALA A 317 -18.09 -9.41 -17.45
N ASN A 318 -18.03 -10.36 -18.38
CA ASN A 318 -18.83 -11.58 -18.33
C ASN A 318 -17.93 -12.82 -18.39
N PRO A 319 -17.08 -13.05 -17.37
CA PRO A 319 -16.15 -14.16 -17.39
C PRO A 319 -16.90 -15.50 -17.27
N ASP A 320 -16.36 -16.54 -17.89
CA ASP A 320 -16.79 -17.91 -17.65
C ASP A 320 -16.44 -18.28 -16.19
N LYS A 321 -17.47 -18.41 -15.35
CA LYS A 321 -17.32 -18.70 -13.92
C LYS A 321 -16.78 -20.10 -13.64
N ASP A 322 -16.91 -21.02 -14.61
CA ASP A 322 -16.37 -22.38 -14.48
C ASP A 322 -14.89 -22.45 -14.86
N SER A 323 -14.38 -21.44 -15.58
CA SER A 323 -12.98 -21.33 -15.95
C SER A 323 -12.06 -21.24 -14.73
N TRP A 324 -10.90 -21.89 -14.83
CA TRP A 324 -9.89 -21.81 -13.77
C TRP A 324 -9.32 -20.39 -13.62
N ILE A 325 -9.31 -19.58 -14.69
CA ILE A 325 -8.88 -18.17 -14.65
C ILE A 325 -9.82 -17.37 -13.75
N TYR A 326 -11.14 -17.49 -13.92
CA TYR A 326 -12.10 -16.84 -13.02
C TYR A 326 -11.92 -17.31 -11.57
N LYS A 327 -11.80 -18.63 -11.36
CA LYS A 327 -11.57 -19.20 -10.02
C LYS A 327 -10.29 -18.66 -9.38
N MET A 328 -9.27 -18.40 -10.17
CA MET A 328 -8.02 -17.78 -9.73
C MET A 328 -8.24 -16.33 -9.26
N HIS A 329 -8.90 -15.49 -10.07
CA HIS A 329 -9.25 -14.13 -9.66
C HIS A 329 -10.13 -14.13 -8.40
N PHE A 330 -11.11 -15.02 -8.34
CA PHE A 330 -12.00 -15.15 -7.19
C PHE A 330 -11.25 -15.53 -5.92
N ALA A 331 -10.32 -16.48 -6.00
CA ALA A 331 -9.50 -16.89 -4.86
C ALA A 331 -8.57 -15.77 -4.37
N LEU A 332 -7.99 -14.98 -5.28
CA LEU A 332 -7.18 -13.81 -4.93
C LEU A 332 -8.02 -12.71 -4.28
N GLU A 333 -9.18 -12.39 -4.87
CA GLU A 333 -10.12 -11.42 -4.33
C GLU A 333 -10.61 -11.83 -2.94
N GLU A 334 -11.08 -13.07 -2.79
CA GLU A 334 -11.53 -13.64 -1.52
C GLU A 334 -10.44 -13.50 -0.46
N LYS A 335 -9.19 -13.85 -0.79
CA LYS A 335 -8.08 -13.73 0.15
C LYS A 335 -7.82 -12.28 0.56
N ILE A 336 -7.84 -11.35 -0.40
CA ILE A 336 -7.65 -9.91 -0.15
C ILE A 336 -8.72 -9.38 0.79
N VAL A 337 -10.00 -9.61 0.49
CA VAL A 337 -11.09 -9.05 1.28
C VAL A 337 -11.16 -9.66 2.67
N HIS A 338 -10.68 -10.89 2.86
CA HIS A 338 -10.57 -11.52 4.18
C HIS A 338 -9.37 -11.03 4.99
N VAL A 339 -8.28 -10.61 4.36
CA VAL A 339 -7.06 -10.15 5.06
C VAL A 339 -7.01 -8.63 5.29
N ALA A 340 -7.61 -7.82 4.40
CA ALA A 340 -7.76 -6.38 4.66
C ALA A 340 -8.49 -6.15 5.99
N ASP A 341 -8.22 -5.05 6.69
CA ASP A 341 -8.92 -4.74 7.95
C ASP A 341 -10.25 -4.03 7.70
N LYS A 342 -10.31 -3.24 6.63
CA LYS A 342 -11.55 -2.64 6.11
C LYS A 342 -11.57 -2.76 4.59
N VAL A 343 -12.75 -3.01 4.04
CA VAL A 343 -13.02 -3.07 2.60
C VAL A 343 -14.01 -1.97 2.25
N ILE A 344 -13.58 -1.04 1.41
CA ILE A 344 -14.40 0.07 0.93
C ILE A 344 -14.93 -0.28 -0.45
N ASN A 345 -16.25 -0.14 -0.61
CA ASN A 345 -16.94 -0.24 -1.89
C ASN A 345 -17.64 1.08 -2.22
N VAL A 346 -17.97 1.29 -3.50
CA VAL A 346 -18.52 2.57 -3.96
C VAL A 346 -20.04 2.69 -3.73
N THR A 347 -20.79 1.59 -3.73
CA THR A 347 -22.26 1.64 -3.62
C THR A 347 -22.77 0.70 -2.53
N PRO A 348 -23.93 1.00 -1.91
CA PRO A 348 -24.51 0.08 -0.93
C PRO A 348 -24.78 -1.32 -1.51
N VAL A 349 -25.21 -1.39 -2.77
CA VAL A 349 -25.45 -2.67 -3.46
C VAL A 349 -24.15 -3.45 -3.64
N SER A 350 -23.05 -2.80 -4.04
CA SER A 350 -21.73 -3.44 -4.11
C SER A 350 -21.22 -3.85 -2.72
N THR A 351 -21.51 -3.08 -1.69
CA THR A 351 -21.24 -3.48 -0.29
C THR A 351 -21.99 -4.75 0.09
N ASP A 352 -23.29 -4.84 -0.24
CA ASP A 352 -24.10 -6.03 0.02
C ASP A 352 -23.65 -7.23 -0.83
N ASN A 353 -23.25 -7.01 -2.09
CA ASN A 353 -22.66 -8.06 -2.92
C ASN A 353 -21.42 -8.68 -2.25
N TYR A 354 -20.48 -7.87 -1.75
CA TYR A 354 -19.28 -8.37 -1.08
C TYR A 354 -19.61 -9.13 0.21
N ARG A 355 -20.59 -8.63 0.98
CA ARG A 355 -21.12 -9.35 2.16
C ARG A 355 -21.64 -10.72 1.78
N GLU A 356 -22.47 -10.80 0.75
CA GLU A 356 -23.15 -12.04 0.37
C GLU A 356 -22.22 -13.03 -0.31
N ILE A 357 -21.35 -12.56 -1.20
CA ILE A 357 -20.42 -13.39 -1.98
C ILE A 357 -19.30 -13.94 -1.08
N PHE A 358 -18.67 -13.09 -0.28
CA PHE A 358 -17.50 -13.45 0.53
C PHE A 358 -17.79 -13.69 2.01
N LYS A 359 -19.06 -13.58 2.44
CA LYS A 359 -19.49 -13.82 3.83
C LYS A 359 -18.75 -12.95 4.86
N LEU A 360 -18.56 -11.68 4.54
CA LEU A 360 -17.83 -10.71 5.36
C LEU A 360 -18.73 -10.07 6.42
N ASP A 361 -18.13 -9.74 7.58
CA ASP A 361 -18.79 -9.05 8.67
C ASP A 361 -19.14 -7.59 8.33
N ASP A 362 -20.23 -7.09 8.92
CA ASP A 362 -20.70 -5.70 8.79
C ASP A 362 -19.61 -4.68 9.12
N GLU A 363 -18.88 -4.92 10.21
CA GLU A 363 -17.86 -3.98 10.68
C GLU A 363 -16.71 -3.81 9.69
N LYS A 364 -16.50 -4.79 8.81
CA LYS A 364 -15.41 -4.78 7.82
C LYS A 364 -15.75 -3.95 6.59
N LEU A 365 -17.01 -3.91 6.24
CA LEU A 365 -17.50 -3.37 4.98
C LEU A 365 -17.92 -1.91 5.13
N VAL A 366 -17.45 -1.06 4.22
CA VAL A 366 -17.80 0.37 4.24
C VAL A 366 -18.18 0.84 2.84
N THR A 367 -19.24 1.64 2.74
CA THR A 367 -19.58 2.33 1.49
C THR A 367 -19.02 3.75 1.48
N ILE A 368 -18.16 4.09 0.52
CA ILE A 368 -17.80 5.47 0.20
C ILE A 368 -18.05 5.70 -1.30
N THR A 369 -19.07 6.48 -1.63
CA THR A 369 -19.43 6.79 -3.02
C THR A 369 -18.32 7.54 -3.74
N ASN A 370 -18.40 7.59 -5.06
CA ASN A 370 -17.76 8.67 -5.80
C ASN A 370 -18.37 10.03 -5.40
N GLY A 371 -17.80 11.10 -5.92
CA GLY A 371 -18.11 12.45 -5.48
C GLY A 371 -17.52 13.49 -6.41
N TYR A 372 -17.84 14.75 -6.14
CA TYR A 372 -17.36 15.93 -6.85
C TYR A 372 -16.46 16.78 -5.94
N ASP A 373 -15.57 17.59 -6.50
CA ASP A 373 -14.77 18.55 -5.74
C ASP A 373 -15.33 19.96 -5.94
N GLU A 374 -15.53 20.74 -4.87
CA GLU A 374 -16.12 22.07 -5.00
C GLU A 374 -15.19 23.05 -5.74
N ASP A 375 -13.88 22.90 -5.59
CA ASP A 375 -12.88 23.73 -6.28
C ASP A 375 -12.98 23.63 -7.81
N ASP A 376 -13.41 22.48 -8.34
CA ASP A 376 -13.55 22.27 -9.79
C ASP A 376 -14.64 23.15 -10.44
N PHE A 377 -15.55 23.71 -9.63
CA PHE A 377 -16.69 24.52 -10.10
C PHE A 377 -16.45 26.03 -9.96
N GLN A 378 -15.39 26.47 -9.26
CA GLN A 378 -15.17 27.89 -8.95
C GLN A 378 -14.95 28.75 -10.19
N GLU A 379 -14.39 28.18 -11.25
CA GLU A 379 -14.02 28.88 -12.48
C GLU A 379 -15.02 28.68 -13.62
N ILE A 380 -16.16 28.04 -13.36
CA ILE A 380 -17.22 27.87 -14.36
C ILE A 380 -17.86 29.23 -14.65
N VAL A 381 -17.79 29.63 -15.92
CA VAL A 381 -18.44 30.85 -16.39
C VAL A 381 -19.94 30.60 -16.48
N LEU A 382 -20.67 31.22 -15.56
CA LEU A 382 -22.14 31.17 -15.52
C LEU A 382 -22.73 31.96 -16.69
N SER A 383 -23.80 31.42 -17.27
CA SER A 383 -24.55 32.07 -18.34
C SER A 383 -26.01 31.68 -18.25
N ASP A 384 -26.89 32.67 -18.08
CA ASP A 384 -28.34 32.49 -18.07
C ASP A 384 -28.94 32.53 -19.48
N LYS A 385 -28.11 32.69 -20.52
CA LYS A 385 -28.57 32.74 -21.90
C LYS A 385 -29.02 31.34 -22.36
N LYS A 386 -30.28 31.24 -22.79
CA LYS A 386 -30.81 30.06 -23.50
C LYS A 386 -29.98 29.77 -24.75
N ASN A 387 -29.67 28.49 -24.97
CA ASN A 387 -28.96 28.04 -26.17
C ASN A 387 -29.83 28.22 -27.42
N ASP A 388 -29.18 28.49 -28.57
CA ASP A 388 -29.88 28.65 -29.86
C ASP A 388 -30.42 27.31 -30.40
N LYS A 389 -29.80 26.19 -29.98
CA LYS A 389 -30.26 24.80 -30.22
C LYS A 389 -30.46 24.10 -28.87
N PHE A 390 -31.32 23.10 -28.84
CA PHE A 390 -31.47 22.18 -27.71
C PHE A 390 -30.27 21.25 -27.65
N THR A 391 -29.48 21.36 -26.59
CA THR A 391 -28.19 20.67 -26.45
C THR A 391 -28.26 19.54 -25.42
N ILE A 392 -27.86 18.34 -25.83
CA ILE A 392 -27.73 17.17 -24.97
C ILE A 392 -26.25 16.77 -24.94
N ILE A 393 -25.70 16.48 -23.77
CA ILE A 393 -24.31 16.02 -23.67
C ILE A 393 -24.14 14.76 -22.83
N HIS A 394 -23.40 13.79 -23.37
CA HIS A 394 -22.78 12.75 -22.56
C HIS A 394 -21.32 13.10 -22.25
N ASN A 395 -21.07 13.68 -21.08
CA ASN A 395 -19.75 14.12 -20.65
C ASN A 395 -18.95 12.97 -20.01
N GLY A 396 -18.51 12.02 -20.83
CA GLY A 396 -17.65 10.93 -20.38
C GLY A 396 -17.41 9.83 -21.41
N LEU A 397 -16.60 8.85 -21.00
CA LEU A 397 -16.14 7.78 -21.89
C LEU A 397 -17.27 6.79 -22.23
N LEU A 398 -17.37 6.47 -23.52
CA LEU A 398 -18.19 5.37 -24.05
C LEU A 398 -17.30 4.16 -24.36
N TYR A 399 -17.52 3.06 -23.67
CA TYR A 399 -16.73 1.84 -23.75
C TYR A 399 -17.55 0.61 -23.34
N GLY A 400 -17.15 -0.57 -23.84
CA GLY A 400 -17.85 -1.83 -23.58
C GLY A 400 -19.35 -1.76 -23.91
N ILE A 401 -20.20 -2.09 -22.93
CA ILE A 401 -21.66 -2.08 -23.09
C ILE A 401 -22.29 -0.68 -23.10
N ARG A 402 -21.54 0.37 -22.72
CA ARG A 402 -22.03 1.74 -22.67
C ARG A 402 -21.95 2.36 -24.04
N ASN A 403 -23.08 2.40 -24.72
CA ASN A 403 -23.14 2.83 -26.11
C ASN A 403 -24.28 3.82 -26.38
N PRO A 404 -24.15 4.66 -27.42
CA PRO A 404 -25.12 5.72 -27.73
C PRO A 404 -26.29 5.23 -28.60
N LYS A 405 -26.40 3.92 -28.89
CA LYS A 405 -27.39 3.40 -29.84
C LYS A 405 -28.85 3.75 -29.47
N PRO A 406 -29.30 3.63 -28.21
CA PRO A 406 -30.68 3.97 -27.85
C PRO A 406 -31.00 5.45 -28.08
N ILE A 407 -30.12 6.34 -27.65
CA ILE A 407 -30.32 7.80 -27.79
C ILE A 407 -30.32 8.25 -29.25
N LEU A 408 -29.43 7.68 -30.08
CA LEU A 408 -29.38 8.00 -31.50
C LEU A 408 -30.67 7.57 -32.22
N LYS A 409 -31.18 6.37 -31.91
CA LYS A 409 -32.45 5.88 -32.45
C LYS A 409 -33.63 6.76 -32.03
N ALA A 410 -33.73 7.10 -30.75
CA ALA A 410 -34.82 7.95 -30.25
C ALA A 410 -34.82 9.33 -30.93
N ILE A 411 -33.65 9.97 -31.06
CA ILE A 411 -33.53 11.25 -31.78
C ILE A 411 -33.97 11.11 -33.24
N LYS A 412 -33.52 10.06 -33.94
CA LYS A 412 -33.91 9.80 -35.33
C LYS A 412 -35.42 9.62 -35.47
N ASN A 413 -36.02 8.81 -34.61
CA ASN A 413 -37.46 8.54 -34.63
C ASN A 413 -38.27 9.83 -34.39
N LEU A 414 -37.87 10.66 -33.43
CA LEU A 414 -38.54 11.93 -33.15
C LEU A 414 -38.44 12.93 -34.33
N ILE A 415 -37.31 12.95 -35.04
CA ILE A 415 -37.14 13.77 -36.25
C ILE A 415 -38.06 13.26 -37.37
N ASP A 416 -38.07 11.95 -37.63
CA ASP A 416 -38.92 11.36 -38.67
C ASP A 416 -40.41 11.56 -38.40
N GLN A 417 -40.79 11.54 -37.11
CA GLN A 417 -42.15 11.81 -36.64
C GLN A 417 -42.50 13.32 -36.63
N ASN A 418 -41.57 14.21 -36.99
CA ASN A 418 -41.71 15.67 -36.89
C ASN A 418 -42.05 16.19 -35.48
N LYS A 419 -41.62 15.46 -34.43
CA LYS A 419 -41.80 15.88 -33.03
C LYS A 419 -40.69 16.82 -32.55
N ILE A 420 -39.53 16.81 -33.21
CA ILE A 420 -38.42 17.74 -32.97
C ILE A 420 -37.88 18.27 -34.30
N ASP A 421 -37.48 19.55 -34.34
CA ASP A 421 -36.82 20.13 -35.50
C ASP A 421 -35.33 19.77 -35.50
N ARG A 422 -34.90 19.07 -36.57
CA ARG A 422 -33.52 18.70 -36.86
C ARG A 422 -32.53 19.85 -36.71
N ASN A 423 -32.90 21.06 -37.16
CA ASN A 423 -31.99 22.22 -37.14
C ASN A 423 -31.80 22.80 -35.74
N ARG A 424 -32.64 22.40 -34.78
CA ARG A 424 -32.71 22.96 -33.43
C ARG A 424 -32.28 21.97 -32.35
N ILE A 425 -31.63 20.87 -32.70
CA ILE A 425 -31.08 19.91 -31.74
C ILE A 425 -29.58 19.68 -32.00
N LYS A 426 -28.83 19.39 -30.93
CA LYS A 426 -27.43 18.97 -30.97
C LYS A 426 -27.16 17.93 -29.89
N LEU A 427 -26.48 16.85 -30.24
CA LEU A 427 -26.00 15.82 -29.30
C LEU A 427 -24.47 15.81 -29.30
N SER A 428 -23.87 16.10 -28.15
CA SER A 428 -22.42 16.03 -27.98
C SER A 428 -22.05 14.80 -27.17
N LEU A 429 -21.14 13.99 -27.71
CA LEU A 429 -20.57 12.82 -27.04
C LEU A 429 -19.08 13.09 -26.81
N SER A 430 -18.58 12.82 -25.60
CA SER A 430 -17.14 12.84 -25.36
C SER A 430 -16.44 11.64 -26.02
N TRP A 431 -15.21 11.34 -25.59
CA TRP A 431 -14.38 10.27 -26.15
C TRP A 431 -15.04 8.88 -26.15
N CYS A 432 -14.75 8.09 -27.20
CA CYS A 432 -15.33 6.77 -27.43
C CYS A 432 -14.31 5.75 -27.98
N GLU A 433 -14.28 4.53 -27.42
CA GLU A 433 -13.33 3.45 -27.78
C GLU A 433 -13.57 2.91 -29.20
N ASN A 434 -14.83 2.80 -29.62
CA ASN A 434 -15.24 2.35 -30.97
C ASN A 434 -15.68 3.49 -31.89
N ALA A 435 -14.95 4.61 -31.90
CA ALA A 435 -15.38 5.83 -32.60
C ALA A 435 -15.79 5.60 -34.06
N LYS A 436 -15.10 4.71 -34.79
CA LYS A 436 -15.40 4.38 -36.19
C LYS A 436 -16.75 3.65 -36.36
N GLU A 437 -17.05 2.70 -35.48
CA GLU A 437 -18.34 1.99 -35.47
C GLU A 437 -19.49 2.97 -35.29
N TRP A 438 -19.37 3.85 -34.28
CA TRP A 438 -20.41 4.84 -34.01
C TRP A 438 -20.51 5.92 -35.08
N SER A 439 -19.39 6.33 -35.68
CA SER A 439 -19.40 7.26 -36.82
C SER A 439 -20.19 6.67 -38.00
N ASN A 440 -19.94 5.40 -38.35
CA ASN A 440 -20.71 4.72 -39.38
C ASN A 440 -22.21 4.63 -39.02
N TYR A 441 -22.51 4.29 -37.76
CA TYR A 441 -23.90 4.18 -37.31
C TYR A 441 -24.64 5.53 -37.33
N ILE A 442 -23.95 6.64 -37.02
CA ILE A 442 -24.47 8.00 -37.14
C ILE A 442 -24.77 8.35 -38.60
N VAL A 443 -23.88 7.96 -39.53
CA VAL A 443 -24.09 8.14 -40.98
C VAL A 443 -25.27 7.31 -41.47
N ASP A 444 -25.38 6.05 -41.04
CA ASP A 444 -26.49 5.17 -41.41
C ASP A 444 -27.85 5.74 -40.96
N LEU A 445 -27.88 6.41 -39.81
CA LEU A 445 -29.06 7.11 -39.29
C LEU A 445 -29.24 8.51 -39.87
N GLN A 446 -28.29 9.01 -40.69
CA GLN A 446 -28.26 10.37 -41.20
C GLN A 446 -28.36 11.40 -40.08
N LEU A 447 -27.44 11.40 -39.11
CA LEU A 447 -27.40 12.31 -37.96
C LEU A 447 -26.09 13.11 -37.84
N GLU A 448 -25.30 13.19 -38.91
CA GLU A 448 -23.94 13.76 -38.93
C GLU A 448 -23.88 15.26 -38.61
N ASP A 449 -24.96 16.00 -38.89
CA ASP A 449 -25.13 17.42 -38.60
C ASP A 449 -25.68 17.71 -37.20
N ILE A 450 -26.11 16.66 -36.48
CA ILE A 450 -26.66 16.73 -35.12
C ILE A 450 -25.65 16.26 -34.08
N VAL A 451 -24.89 15.21 -34.39
CA VAL A 451 -24.00 14.52 -33.44
C VAL A 451 -22.56 14.97 -33.61
N GLU A 452 -21.90 15.35 -32.51
CA GLU A 452 -20.47 15.64 -32.51
C GLU A 452 -19.72 14.80 -31.46
N PHE A 453 -18.46 14.45 -31.78
CA PHE A 453 -17.51 13.88 -30.83
C PHE A 453 -16.51 14.96 -30.40
N ILE A 454 -16.50 15.30 -29.11
CA ILE A 454 -15.64 16.37 -28.57
C ILE A 454 -14.17 15.93 -28.45
N GLY A 455 -13.93 14.64 -28.23
CA GLY A 455 -12.59 14.11 -27.93
C GLY A 455 -12.23 14.20 -26.44
N TYR A 456 -10.93 14.11 -26.13
CA TYR A 456 -10.41 14.30 -24.77
C TYR A 456 -10.10 15.78 -24.55
N VAL A 457 -10.60 16.34 -23.44
CA VAL A 457 -10.35 17.71 -23.00
C VAL A 457 -9.95 17.69 -21.52
N SER A 458 -9.39 18.80 -21.02
CA SER A 458 -9.10 18.94 -19.59
C SER A 458 -10.37 18.78 -18.75
N HIS A 459 -10.23 18.34 -17.51
CA HIS A 459 -11.39 18.15 -16.61
C HIS A 459 -12.19 19.45 -16.39
N LYS A 460 -11.50 20.59 -16.22
CA LYS A 460 -12.11 21.93 -16.13
C LYS A 460 -12.94 22.27 -17.37
N GLU A 461 -12.38 22.08 -18.56
CA GLU A 461 -13.09 22.34 -19.81
C GLU A 461 -14.31 21.42 -19.98
N SER A 462 -14.15 20.15 -19.62
CA SER A 462 -15.23 19.17 -19.61
C SER A 462 -16.43 19.61 -18.75
N LEU A 463 -16.19 20.12 -17.54
CA LEU A 463 -17.26 20.66 -16.67
C LEU A 463 -17.92 21.91 -17.27
N GLN A 464 -17.14 22.81 -17.87
CA GLN A 464 -17.69 24.00 -18.53
C GLN A 464 -18.60 23.64 -19.71
N ILE A 465 -18.24 22.62 -20.49
CA ILE A 465 -19.07 22.11 -21.59
C ILE A 465 -20.35 21.50 -21.02
N ALA A 466 -20.24 20.65 -20.00
CA ALA A 466 -21.41 20.05 -19.35
C ALA A 466 -22.38 21.12 -18.81
N TYR A 467 -21.87 22.16 -18.15
CA TYR A 467 -22.68 23.28 -17.65
C TYR A 467 -23.46 24.02 -18.75
N ARG A 468 -22.86 24.16 -19.94
CA ARG A 468 -23.49 24.87 -21.08
C ARG A 468 -24.62 24.07 -21.73
N ALA A 469 -24.68 22.76 -21.52
CA ALA A 469 -25.74 21.94 -22.08
C ALA A 469 -27.09 22.21 -21.41
N ASP A 470 -28.17 21.94 -22.15
CA ASP A 470 -29.53 21.98 -21.63
C ASP A 470 -29.85 20.70 -20.84
N ILE A 471 -29.41 19.53 -21.34
CA ILE A 471 -29.61 18.22 -20.72
C ILE A 471 -28.28 17.47 -20.54
N LEU A 472 -28.09 16.92 -19.34
CA LEU A 472 -26.97 16.03 -19.01
C LEU A 472 -27.36 14.56 -19.21
N LEU A 473 -26.81 13.92 -20.24
CA LEU A 473 -27.06 12.51 -20.55
C LEU A 473 -26.10 11.60 -19.77
N LEU A 474 -26.66 10.69 -18.98
CA LEU A 474 -25.92 9.68 -18.22
C LEU A 474 -26.19 8.27 -18.77
N ILE A 475 -25.19 7.68 -19.43
CA ILE A 475 -25.28 6.32 -19.96
C ILE A 475 -24.56 5.35 -19.01
N VAL A 476 -25.31 4.45 -18.36
CA VAL A 476 -24.77 3.42 -17.45
C VAL A 476 -24.61 2.08 -18.16
N GLY A 477 -25.59 1.70 -18.99
CA GLY A 477 -25.66 0.42 -19.71
C GLY A 477 -26.77 -0.50 -19.19
N PRO A 478 -27.13 -1.55 -19.94
CA PRO A 478 -28.22 -2.47 -19.59
C PRO A 478 -27.79 -3.55 -18.57
N GLY A 479 -28.77 -4.26 -18.01
CA GLY A 479 -28.57 -5.52 -17.28
C GLY A 479 -28.40 -5.40 -15.75
N GLU A 480 -28.74 -6.47 -15.04
CA GLU A 480 -28.83 -6.51 -13.57
C GLU A 480 -27.56 -6.08 -12.85
N LYS A 481 -26.37 -6.48 -13.32
CA LYS A 481 -25.10 -6.07 -12.69
C LYS A 481 -24.92 -4.54 -12.68
N ASN A 482 -25.45 -3.83 -13.67
CA ASN A 482 -25.36 -2.37 -13.73
C ASN A 482 -26.26 -1.67 -12.71
N LYS A 483 -27.19 -2.37 -12.04
CA LYS A 483 -27.97 -1.81 -10.93
C LYS A 483 -27.10 -1.34 -9.76
N ALA A 484 -25.91 -1.92 -9.59
CA ALA A 484 -24.99 -1.61 -8.51
C ALA A 484 -24.04 -0.44 -8.81
N MET A 485 -24.06 0.16 -10.00
CA MET A 485 -22.99 1.03 -10.48
C MET A 485 -23.27 2.53 -10.26
N TYR A 486 -22.31 3.26 -9.66
CA TYR A 486 -22.29 4.73 -9.63
C TYR A 486 -21.16 5.30 -10.51
N PRO A 487 -21.47 5.78 -11.73
CA PRO A 487 -20.50 6.50 -12.54
C PRO A 487 -20.03 7.78 -11.83
N GLY A 488 -18.74 8.11 -11.91
CA GLY A 488 -18.19 9.31 -11.25
C GLY A 488 -18.90 10.61 -11.63
N LYS A 489 -19.21 10.79 -12.94
CA LYS A 489 -19.87 11.98 -13.49
C LYS A 489 -21.26 12.28 -12.90
N LEU A 490 -21.93 11.28 -12.33
CA LEU A 490 -23.25 11.47 -11.72
C LEU A 490 -23.22 12.52 -10.59
N PHE A 491 -22.14 12.54 -9.82
CA PHE A 491 -22.01 13.48 -8.69
C PHE A 491 -21.70 14.90 -9.16
N GLU A 492 -20.98 15.05 -10.26
CA GLU A 492 -20.75 16.34 -10.91
C GLU A 492 -22.06 16.84 -11.54
N TYR A 493 -22.84 15.97 -12.18
CA TYR A 493 -24.15 16.31 -12.74
C TYR A 493 -25.12 16.78 -11.65
N LEU A 494 -25.14 16.09 -10.50
CA LEU A 494 -25.87 16.55 -9.31
C LEU A 494 -25.42 17.94 -8.87
N ARG A 495 -24.11 18.21 -8.86
CA ARG A 495 -23.57 19.51 -8.45
C ARG A 495 -23.85 20.62 -9.48
N LEU A 496 -23.89 20.32 -10.78
CA LEU A 496 -24.21 21.27 -11.86
C LEU A 496 -25.66 21.75 -11.81
N ASN A 497 -26.54 21.00 -11.13
CA ASN A 497 -27.95 21.32 -10.98
C ASN A 497 -28.71 21.46 -12.31
N LYS A 498 -28.36 20.61 -13.28
CA LYS A 498 -28.99 20.54 -14.59
C LYS A 498 -29.87 19.29 -14.69
N PRO A 499 -30.94 19.30 -15.50
CA PRO A 499 -31.75 18.11 -15.72
C PRO A 499 -30.91 16.94 -16.26
N ILE A 500 -31.01 15.79 -15.59
CA ILE A 500 -30.31 14.56 -15.96
C ILE A 500 -31.28 13.63 -16.70
N LEU A 501 -30.86 13.17 -17.88
CA LEU A 501 -31.51 12.06 -18.57
C LEU A 501 -30.60 10.83 -18.43
N ALA A 502 -31.01 9.84 -17.65
CA ALA A 502 -30.20 8.65 -17.40
C ALA A 502 -30.75 7.41 -18.13
N LEU A 503 -29.82 6.65 -18.73
CA LEU A 503 -30.06 5.33 -19.31
C LEU A 503 -29.41 4.29 -18.39
N SER A 504 -30.20 3.79 -17.46
CA SER A 504 -29.78 2.86 -16.40
C SER A 504 -30.94 1.92 -16.03
N PRO A 505 -30.67 0.66 -15.64
CA PRO A 505 -31.73 -0.27 -15.28
C PRO A 505 -32.63 0.31 -14.19
N LYS A 506 -33.93 0.02 -14.27
CA LYS A 506 -34.88 0.40 -13.20
C LYS A 506 -34.46 -0.17 -11.85
N GLU A 507 -34.77 0.54 -10.77
CA GLU A 507 -34.42 0.23 -9.38
C GLU A 507 -32.91 0.21 -9.07
N SER A 508 -32.08 0.63 -10.02
CA SER A 508 -30.64 0.81 -9.82
C SER A 508 -30.34 1.88 -8.78
N VAL A 509 -29.10 1.88 -8.27
CA VAL A 509 -28.61 2.93 -7.37
C VAL A 509 -28.70 4.33 -8.02
N VAL A 510 -28.58 4.42 -9.35
CA VAL A 510 -28.73 5.65 -10.14
C VAL A 510 -30.18 6.10 -10.20
N ASP A 511 -31.09 5.19 -10.54
CA ASP A 511 -32.54 5.46 -10.57
C ASP A 511 -33.02 6.01 -9.23
N LYS A 512 -32.68 5.30 -8.14
CA LYS A 512 -32.99 5.74 -6.77
C LYS A 512 -32.41 7.12 -6.45
N LEU A 513 -31.17 7.40 -6.88
CA LEU A 513 -30.53 8.68 -6.59
C LEU A 513 -31.19 9.84 -7.35
N ILE A 514 -31.49 9.66 -8.64
CA ILE A 514 -32.13 10.68 -9.48
C ILE A 514 -33.52 11.02 -8.92
N ASN A 515 -34.31 9.99 -8.59
CA ASN A 515 -35.65 10.18 -8.01
C ASN A 515 -35.59 10.86 -6.63
N ASN A 516 -34.67 10.42 -5.75
CA ASN A 516 -34.54 10.98 -4.40
C ASN A 516 -34.13 12.45 -4.38
N PHE A 517 -33.38 12.91 -5.39
CA PHE A 517 -32.91 14.29 -5.48
C PHE A 517 -33.81 15.18 -6.35
N GLY A 518 -34.70 14.58 -7.16
CA GLY A 518 -35.61 15.32 -8.06
C GLY A 518 -34.89 16.00 -9.21
N VAL A 519 -33.78 15.42 -9.70
CA VAL A 519 -32.84 16.08 -10.62
C VAL A 519 -32.94 15.61 -12.08
N GLY A 520 -33.91 14.76 -12.41
CA GLY A 520 -33.99 14.20 -13.75
C GLY A 520 -34.93 13.02 -13.90
N ILE A 521 -34.77 12.30 -15.00
CA ILE A 521 -35.55 11.13 -15.37
C ILE A 521 -34.59 9.96 -15.64
N ASN A 522 -34.86 8.81 -15.04
CA ASN A 522 -34.18 7.56 -15.35
C ASN A 522 -35.06 6.68 -16.25
N ILE A 523 -34.45 6.14 -17.30
CA ILE A 523 -35.11 5.30 -18.30
C ILE A 523 -34.29 4.02 -18.45
N ASP A 524 -34.98 2.90 -18.61
CA ASP A 524 -34.30 1.64 -18.87
C ASP A 524 -33.58 1.71 -20.23
N PHE A 525 -32.41 1.08 -20.33
CA PHE A 525 -31.48 1.31 -21.43
C PHE A 525 -32.07 0.95 -22.80
N ASP A 526 -32.91 -0.10 -22.85
CA ASP A 526 -33.53 -0.61 -24.07
C ASP A 526 -34.95 -0.06 -24.31
N ASP A 527 -35.48 0.80 -23.42
CA ASP A 527 -36.82 1.40 -23.53
C ASP A 527 -36.80 2.67 -24.39
N ILE A 528 -36.73 2.47 -25.70
CA ILE A 528 -36.63 3.55 -26.70
C ILE A 528 -37.89 4.44 -26.69
N ASP A 529 -39.08 3.87 -26.50
CA ASP A 529 -40.34 4.62 -26.50
C ASP A 529 -40.39 5.61 -25.33
N ALA A 530 -40.04 5.17 -24.12
CA ALA A 530 -39.94 6.07 -22.97
C ALA A 530 -38.85 7.14 -23.17
N LEU A 531 -37.75 6.78 -23.83
CA LEU A 531 -36.68 7.72 -24.16
C LEU A 531 -37.13 8.80 -25.16
N GLU A 532 -37.91 8.41 -26.18
CA GLU A 532 -38.54 9.35 -27.11
C GLU A 532 -39.45 10.34 -26.37
N ASP A 533 -40.31 9.85 -25.49
CA ASP A 533 -41.24 10.68 -24.71
C ASP A 533 -40.48 11.68 -23.81
N ALA A 534 -39.41 11.24 -23.14
CA ALA A 534 -38.61 12.11 -22.29
C ALA A 534 -37.85 13.19 -23.08
N ILE A 535 -37.25 12.84 -24.21
CA ILE A 535 -36.57 13.83 -25.08
C ILE A 535 -37.58 14.84 -25.61
N ALA A 536 -38.74 14.38 -26.09
CA ALA A 536 -39.79 15.27 -26.58
C ALA A 536 -40.31 16.22 -25.49
N HIS A 537 -40.45 15.72 -24.25
CA HIS A 537 -40.81 16.53 -23.10
C HIS A 537 -39.77 17.62 -22.82
N PHE A 538 -38.49 17.27 -22.71
CA PHE A 538 -37.43 18.24 -22.47
C PHE A 538 -37.27 19.26 -23.62
N TYR A 539 -37.38 18.80 -24.87
CA TYR A 539 -37.30 19.66 -26.05
C TYR A 539 -38.43 20.71 -26.05
N LYS A 540 -39.66 20.30 -25.74
CA LYS A 540 -40.82 21.19 -25.67
C LYS A 540 -40.67 22.23 -24.55
N ASN A 541 -40.22 21.81 -23.37
CA ASN A 541 -39.96 22.74 -22.26
C ASN A 541 -38.84 23.72 -22.64
N TRP A 542 -37.77 23.25 -23.29
CA TRP A 542 -36.72 24.12 -23.79
C TRP A 542 -37.27 25.12 -24.80
N GLU A 543 -38.07 24.68 -25.76
CA GLU A 543 -38.67 25.54 -26.79
C GLU A 543 -39.50 26.66 -26.15
N ASN A 544 -40.32 26.34 -25.15
CA ASN A 544 -41.14 27.28 -24.39
C ASN A 544 -40.36 28.15 -23.39
N SER A 545 -39.04 27.93 -23.24
CA SER A 545 -38.21 28.56 -22.19
C SER A 545 -38.67 28.22 -20.76
N GLU A 546 -39.27 27.04 -20.59
CA GLU A 546 -39.71 26.47 -19.31
C GLU A 546 -38.69 25.47 -18.74
N LEU A 547 -37.66 25.12 -19.52
CA LEU A 547 -36.55 24.28 -19.04
C LEU A 547 -35.62 25.11 -18.15
N SER A 548 -35.69 24.89 -16.85
CA SER A 548 -34.82 25.53 -15.86
C SER A 548 -33.91 24.53 -15.16
N ASN A 549 -32.88 25.04 -14.49
CA ASN A 549 -32.18 24.29 -13.46
C ASN A 549 -33.20 23.82 -12.41
N LEU A 550 -33.00 22.64 -11.85
CA LEU A 550 -33.96 22.03 -10.93
C LEU A 550 -33.69 22.50 -9.49
N GLU A 551 -34.69 22.46 -8.61
CA GLU A 551 -34.43 22.62 -7.18
C GLU A 551 -34.06 21.26 -6.59
N ILE A 552 -32.85 21.15 -6.06
CA ILE A 552 -32.39 19.89 -5.49
C ILE A 552 -32.98 19.71 -4.09
N THR A 553 -33.76 18.65 -3.91
CA THR A 553 -34.49 18.36 -2.66
C THR A 553 -33.60 17.77 -1.55
N GLY A 554 -32.34 17.45 -1.86
CA GLY A 554 -31.39 16.80 -0.95
C GLY A 554 -30.05 17.53 -0.80
N LYS A 555 -29.30 17.14 0.24
CA LYS A 555 -27.97 17.68 0.53
C LYS A 555 -26.90 17.07 -0.38
N VAL A 556 -26.61 17.71 -1.50
CA VAL A 556 -25.56 17.31 -2.45
C VAL A 556 -24.17 17.38 -1.81
N GLU A 557 -23.96 18.31 -0.86
CA GLU A 557 -22.74 18.50 -0.08
C GLU A 557 -22.17 17.21 0.52
N LYS A 558 -23.01 16.21 0.86
CA LYS A 558 -22.52 14.93 1.41
C LYS A 558 -21.67 14.11 0.43
N PHE A 559 -21.74 14.42 -0.87
CA PHE A 559 -20.94 13.80 -1.93
C PHE A 559 -19.71 14.62 -2.31
N GLU A 560 -19.48 15.77 -1.66
CA GLU A 560 -18.27 16.56 -1.86
C GLU A 560 -17.06 15.79 -1.32
N ARG A 561 -15.96 15.81 -2.09
CA ARG A 561 -14.76 15.00 -1.82
C ARG A 561 -14.16 15.28 -0.45
N ARG A 562 -14.21 16.52 0.06
CA ARG A 562 -13.72 16.82 1.42
C ARG A 562 -14.49 16.07 2.51
N PHE A 563 -15.83 15.99 2.42
CA PHE A 563 -16.62 15.18 3.36
C PHE A 563 -16.39 13.67 3.19
N LEU A 564 -16.24 13.19 1.96
CA LEU A 564 -15.89 11.79 1.70
C LEU A 564 -14.49 11.44 2.26
N THR A 565 -13.51 12.35 2.15
CA THR A 565 -12.20 12.20 2.78
C THR A 565 -12.32 12.17 4.30
N LYS A 566 -13.17 13.02 4.90
CA LYS A 566 -13.42 12.95 6.35
C LYS A 566 -13.94 11.57 6.77
N LYS A 567 -14.84 10.98 5.98
CA LYS A 567 -15.33 9.62 6.20
C LYS A 567 -14.20 8.59 6.08
N LEU A 568 -13.36 8.68 5.04
CA LEU A 568 -12.19 7.82 4.86
C LEU A 568 -11.24 7.89 6.07
N ILE A 569 -10.93 9.10 6.55
CA ILE A 569 -10.06 9.31 7.70
C ILE A 569 -10.69 8.80 9.00
N THR A 570 -12.01 8.84 9.13
CA THR A 570 -12.71 8.22 10.26
C THR A 570 -12.46 6.71 10.28
N ILE A 571 -12.57 6.05 9.12
CA ILE A 571 -12.25 4.63 8.96
C ILE A 571 -10.78 4.37 9.30
N PHE A 572 -9.84 5.19 8.80
CA PHE A 572 -8.42 5.02 9.15
C PHE A 572 -8.19 5.07 10.66
N ASN A 573 -8.80 6.04 11.33
CA ASN A 573 -8.70 6.17 12.78
C ASN A 573 -9.35 5.00 13.55
N GLU A 574 -10.44 4.43 13.03
CA GLU A 574 -11.04 3.21 13.58
C GLU A 574 -10.09 2.02 13.39
N THR A 575 -9.58 1.80 12.17
CA THR A 575 -8.69 0.69 11.85
C THR A 575 -7.45 0.68 12.75
N ILE A 576 -6.78 1.81 12.94
CA ILE A 576 -5.58 1.86 13.82
C ILE A 576 -5.89 1.67 15.31
N LYS A 577 -7.11 2.03 15.78
CA LYS A 577 -7.50 1.81 17.18
C LYS A 577 -7.54 0.32 17.48
N HIS A 578 -8.05 -0.49 16.56
CA HIS A 578 -8.06 -1.95 16.68
C HIS A 578 -6.66 -2.58 16.62
N TYR A 579 -5.67 -1.92 15.98
CA TYR A 579 -4.26 -2.36 16.00
C TYR A 579 -3.52 -1.96 17.26
N SER A 580 -3.83 -0.80 17.84
CA SER A 580 -3.24 -0.35 19.10
C SER A 580 -3.81 -1.10 20.32
N THR A 581 -4.91 -1.84 20.15
CA THR A 581 -5.42 -2.82 21.12
C THR A 581 -4.97 -4.27 20.85
N GLY A 582 -4.16 -4.52 19.81
CA GLY A 582 -3.47 -5.82 19.62
C GLY A 582 -4.33 -6.98 19.11
N ASP A 583 -5.52 -6.77 18.55
CA ASP A 583 -6.52 -7.85 18.44
C ASP A 583 -6.55 -8.69 17.13
N VAL A 584 -5.95 -8.25 16.02
CA VAL A 584 -6.32 -8.89 14.72
C VAL A 584 -5.69 -10.28 14.49
N ARG A 585 -4.48 -10.54 15.02
CA ARG A 585 -3.94 -11.92 15.03
C ARG A 585 -4.58 -12.80 16.11
N HIS A 586 -5.12 -12.20 17.16
CA HIS A 586 -5.76 -12.91 18.27
C HIS A 586 -7.10 -13.52 17.87
N ILE A 587 -7.91 -12.86 17.04
CA ILE A 587 -9.27 -13.34 16.70
C ILE A 587 -9.26 -14.58 15.79
N VAL A 588 -8.37 -14.64 14.81
CA VAL A 588 -8.30 -15.79 13.87
C VAL A 588 -7.77 -17.04 14.56
N TYR A 589 -6.70 -16.95 15.37
CA TYR A 589 -6.13 -18.13 16.04
C TYR A 589 -6.81 -18.50 17.36
N SER A 590 -7.49 -17.57 18.05
CA SER A 590 -8.24 -17.90 19.28
C SER A 590 -9.44 -18.80 19.02
N SER A 591 -10.09 -18.68 17.85
CA SER A 591 -11.28 -19.47 17.47
C SER A 591 -10.97 -20.82 16.81
N MET A 592 -9.72 -21.04 16.40
CA MET A 592 -9.29 -22.26 15.71
C MET A 592 -8.73 -23.32 16.67
N ASN A 593 -8.98 -24.59 16.33
CA ASN A 593 -8.39 -25.73 17.05
C ASN A 593 -6.84 -25.65 17.04
N GLU A 594 -6.20 -25.90 18.19
CA GLU A 594 -4.74 -25.82 18.38
C GLU A 594 -3.95 -26.55 17.29
N GLN A 595 -4.35 -27.78 16.96
CA GLN A 595 -3.68 -28.60 15.95
C GLN A 595 -3.75 -27.95 14.58
N LYS A 596 -4.90 -27.38 14.19
CA LYS A 596 -5.04 -26.67 12.90
C LYS A 596 -4.13 -25.45 12.82
N VAL A 597 -4.02 -24.68 13.89
CA VAL A 597 -3.12 -23.51 13.93
C VAL A 597 -1.67 -23.97 13.75
N VAL A 598 -1.25 -25.02 14.45
CA VAL A 598 0.09 -25.59 14.32
C VAL A 598 0.36 -26.11 12.91
N GLU A 599 -0.58 -26.86 12.32
CA GLU A 599 -0.49 -27.37 10.95
C GLU A 599 -0.34 -26.24 9.92
N GLN A 600 -1.12 -25.17 10.06
CA GLN A 600 -1.04 -23.99 9.18
C GLN A 600 0.27 -23.23 9.33
N MET A 601 0.70 -22.99 10.57
CA MET A 601 1.96 -22.30 10.86
C MET A 601 3.17 -23.10 10.34
N TYR A 602 3.14 -24.42 10.44
CA TYR A 602 4.17 -25.30 9.89
C TYR A 602 4.16 -25.27 8.36
N PHE A 603 2.99 -25.41 7.74
CA PHE A 603 2.85 -25.36 6.28
C PHE A 603 3.32 -24.03 5.70
N SER A 604 2.96 -22.90 6.32
CA SER A 604 3.40 -21.57 5.93
C SER A 604 4.93 -21.41 5.98
N ARG A 605 5.61 -22.06 6.95
CA ARG A 605 7.06 -21.97 7.07
C ARG A 605 7.80 -22.89 6.11
N PHE A 606 7.38 -24.15 5.99
CA PHE A 606 8.16 -25.20 5.33
C PHE A 606 7.59 -25.61 3.95
N GLY A 607 6.43 -25.08 3.56
CA GLY A 607 5.76 -25.42 2.29
C GLY A 607 5.25 -26.86 2.20
N LYS A 608 5.24 -27.61 3.31
CA LYS A 608 4.82 -29.01 3.39
C LYS A 608 3.93 -29.24 4.61
N LYS A 609 3.00 -30.19 4.53
CA LYS A 609 2.17 -30.57 5.67
C LYS A 609 3.04 -31.23 6.74
N ILE A 610 2.77 -30.91 8.00
CA ILE A 610 3.41 -31.56 9.14
C ILE A 610 2.91 -33.01 9.28
N ASP A 611 3.81 -33.96 9.49
CA ASP A 611 3.43 -35.33 9.87
C ASP A 611 3.43 -35.46 11.40
N LEU A 612 2.27 -35.22 12.02
CA LEU A 612 2.08 -35.40 13.46
C LEU A 612 1.84 -36.87 13.86
N LYS A 613 1.57 -37.76 12.90
CA LYS A 613 1.34 -39.20 13.20
C LYS A 613 2.67 -39.94 13.32
N ASN A 614 3.65 -39.57 12.50
CA ASN A 614 4.99 -40.14 12.51
C ASN A 614 6.06 -39.03 12.39
N PRO A 615 6.18 -38.15 13.41
CA PRO A 615 7.09 -37.01 13.36
C PRO A 615 8.55 -37.45 13.34
N LYS A 616 9.31 -36.99 12.33
CA LYS A 616 10.71 -37.41 12.12
C LYS A 616 11.69 -36.26 12.32
N THR A 617 11.37 -35.10 11.77
CA THR A 617 12.21 -33.90 11.85
C THR A 617 12.13 -33.25 13.23
N PHE A 618 13.12 -32.44 13.60
CA PHE A 618 13.16 -31.72 14.86
C PHE A 618 11.93 -30.80 14.99
N ASN A 619 11.59 -30.06 13.93
CA ASN A 619 10.41 -29.18 13.95
C ASN A 619 9.09 -29.97 14.04
N GLU A 620 8.94 -31.12 13.37
CA GLU A 620 7.77 -32.00 13.55
C GLU A 620 7.63 -32.47 14.99
N LYS A 621 8.73 -32.95 15.59
CA LYS A 621 8.74 -33.46 16.96
C LYS A 621 8.50 -32.36 17.99
N LEU A 622 9.05 -31.17 17.81
CA LEU A 622 8.74 -30.01 18.67
C LEU A 622 7.26 -29.63 18.62
N ASN A 623 6.65 -29.60 17.43
CA ASN A 623 5.23 -29.32 17.31
C ASN A 623 4.37 -30.46 17.86
N TRP A 624 4.84 -31.71 17.77
CA TRP A 624 4.20 -32.84 18.44
C TRP A 624 4.23 -32.68 19.96
N LEU A 625 5.38 -32.33 20.56
CA LEU A 625 5.49 -32.02 22.00
C LEU A 625 4.56 -30.87 22.38
N LYS A 626 4.52 -29.80 21.57
CA LYS A 626 3.63 -28.66 21.78
C LYS A 626 2.16 -29.07 21.84
N LEU A 627 1.73 -30.04 21.03
CA LEU A 627 0.34 -30.48 21.01
C LEU A 627 0.02 -31.57 22.05
N ASN A 628 0.97 -32.46 22.38
CA ASN A 628 0.67 -33.69 23.10
C ASN A 628 1.33 -33.80 24.48
N TYR A 629 2.47 -33.15 24.71
CA TYR A 629 3.21 -33.23 25.98
C TYR A 629 2.81 -32.07 26.91
N ARG A 630 2.40 -32.38 28.14
CA ARG A 630 1.92 -31.42 29.14
C ARG A 630 2.58 -31.67 30.50
N ASN A 631 3.73 -31.04 30.73
CA ASN A 631 4.42 -31.05 32.02
C ASN A 631 4.27 -29.67 32.72
N PRO A 632 3.52 -29.57 33.84
CA PRO A 632 3.32 -28.31 34.54
C PRO A 632 4.61 -27.55 34.92
N LEU A 633 5.72 -28.27 35.08
CA LEU A 633 7.03 -27.66 35.35
C LEU A 633 7.48 -26.74 34.20
N MET A 634 7.09 -27.04 32.95
CA MET A 634 7.40 -26.18 31.80
C MET A 634 6.73 -24.80 31.90
N VAL A 635 5.53 -24.71 32.51
CA VAL A 635 4.85 -23.43 32.74
C VAL A 635 5.62 -22.61 33.78
N LYS A 636 5.99 -23.25 34.90
CA LYS A 636 6.84 -22.64 35.95
C LYS A 636 8.15 -22.13 35.35
N CYS A 637 8.78 -22.91 34.46
CA CYS A 637 10.05 -22.58 33.84
C CYS A 637 9.97 -21.55 32.71
N ALA A 638 8.82 -21.42 32.03
CA ALA A 638 8.59 -20.40 31.01
C ALA A 638 8.27 -19.02 31.63
N ASP A 639 7.70 -19.00 32.84
CA ASP A 639 7.45 -17.76 33.60
C ASP A 639 8.77 -17.18 34.12
N LYS A 640 9.11 -15.98 33.65
CA LYS A 640 10.38 -15.30 34.01
C LYS A 640 10.50 -14.95 35.50
N VAL A 641 9.39 -14.97 36.25
CA VAL A 641 9.36 -14.77 37.70
C VAL A 641 9.48 -16.13 38.41
N GLU A 642 8.60 -17.08 38.10
CA GLU A 642 8.50 -18.35 38.84
C GLU A 642 9.65 -19.31 38.54
N VAL A 643 10.28 -19.22 37.36
CA VAL A 643 11.45 -20.04 36.99
C VAL A 643 12.58 -19.87 38.00
N ARG A 644 12.67 -18.71 38.66
CA ARG A 644 13.72 -18.42 39.64
C ARG A 644 13.65 -19.36 40.85
N GLU A 645 12.47 -19.82 41.24
CA GLU A 645 12.33 -20.83 42.29
C GLU A 645 12.81 -22.21 41.80
N TYR A 646 12.56 -22.57 40.53
CA TYR A 646 13.12 -23.79 39.95
C TYR A 646 14.66 -23.75 39.91
N ILE A 647 15.25 -22.62 39.53
CA ILE A 647 16.72 -22.44 39.56
C ILE A 647 17.28 -22.62 40.99
N LYS A 648 16.59 -22.11 42.02
CA LYS A 648 16.97 -22.32 43.43
C LYS A 648 16.83 -23.77 43.86
N GLU A 649 15.76 -24.45 43.48
CA GLU A 649 15.52 -25.89 43.76
C GLU A 649 16.64 -26.76 43.18
N LYS A 650 17.25 -26.35 42.06
CA LYS A 650 18.43 -26.98 41.46
C LYS A 650 19.77 -26.56 42.08
N ASN A 651 19.76 -25.79 43.18
CA ASN A 651 20.95 -25.25 43.85
C ASN A 651 21.82 -24.36 42.94
N LEU A 652 21.18 -23.58 42.06
CA LEU A 652 21.84 -22.68 41.10
C LEU A 652 21.43 -21.21 41.33
N ASP A 653 21.12 -20.81 42.57
CA ASP A 653 20.69 -19.45 42.88
C ASP A 653 21.74 -18.38 42.52
N SER A 654 23.01 -18.75 42.54
CA SER A 654 24.15 -17.87 42.25
C SER A 654 24.19 -17.33 40.81
N ILE A 655 23.52 -17.98 39.85
CA ILE A 655 23.47 -17.53 38.45
C ILE A 655 22.27 -16.62 38.15
N LEU A 656 21.40 -16.34 39.12
CA LEU A 656 20.22 -15.51 38.89
C LEU A 656 20.58 -14.02 38.75
N ILE A 657 20.07 -13.39 37.70
CA ILE A 657 20.19 -11.94 37.51
C ILE A 657 19.46 -11.20 38.64
N LYS A 658 20.05 -10.10 39.13
CA LYS A 658 19.42 -9.22 40.12
C LYS A 658 18.12 -8.63 39.56
N VAL A 659 17.04 -8.75 40.33
CA VAL A 659 15.71 -8.18 40.03
C VAL A 659 15.51 -6.91 40.87
N TYR A 660 15.09 -5.82 40.24
CA TYR A 660 14.74 -4.57 40.91
C TYR A 660 13.26 -4.51 41.31
N GLY A 661 12.39 -5.22 40.60
CA GLY A 661 10.97 -5.29 40.91
C GLY A 661 10.20 -6.22 39.99
N VAL A 662 9.03 -6.65 40.45
CA VAL A 662 8.01 -7.35 39.67
C VAL A 662 6.71 -6.57 39.84
N PHE A 663 6.06 -6.24 38.74
CA PHE A 663 4.95 -5.30 38.70
C PHE A 663 3.76 -5.94 37.99
N ASN A 664 2.56 -5.78 38.55
CA ASN A 664 1.31 -6.27 37.94
C ASN A 664 0.73 -5.24 36.95
N SER A 665 1.16 -3.99 37.03
CA SER A 665 0.73 -2.90 36.17
C SER A 665 1.89 -1.94 35.91
N VAL A 666 1.87 -1.28 34.75
CA VAL A 666 2.85 -0.22 34.44
C VAL A 666 2.78 0.95 35.42
N ASN A 667 1.64 1.16 36.08
CA ASN A 667 1.45 2.23 37.06
C ASN A 667 2.22 1.99 38.37
N GLU A 668 2.65 0.76 38.62
CA GLU A 668 3.49 0.42 39.79
C GLU A 668 4.98 0.71 39.52
N ILE A 669 5.35 0.99 38.27
CA ILE A 669 6.73 1.20 37.85
C ILE A 669 7.13 2.66 38.08
N ASP A 670 7.90 2.90 39.14
CA ASP A 670 8.51 4.20 39.43
C ASP A 670 9.91 4.29 38.80
N ILE A 671 10.00 4.90 37.61
CA ILE A 671 11.24 5.05 36.84
C ILE A 671 12.32 5.82 37.61
N GLU A 672 11.94 6.74 38.49
CA GLU A 672 12.90 7.52 39.25
C GLU A 672 13.66 6.67 40.27
N LYS A 673 13.01 5.62 40.81
CA LYS A 673 13.63 4.65 41.74
C LYS A 673 14.48 3.58 41.05
N LEU A 674 14.31 3.39 39.73
CA LEU A 674 15.10 2.43 38.97
C LEU A 674 16.50 2.99 38.66
N PRO A 675 17.53 2.13 38.50
CA PRO A 675 18.87 2.58 38.10
C PRO A 675 18.86 3.18 36.68
N ASN A 676 19.97 3.77 36.26
CA ASN A 676 20.05 4.36 34.92
C ASN A 676 19.98 3.33 33.78
N LYS A 677 20.38 2.08 34.03
CA LYS A 677 20.35 0.96 33.08
C LYS A 677 19.62 -0.25 33.65
N PHE A 678 18.67 -0.80 32.90
CA PHE A 678 17.90 -2.00 33.29
C PHE A 678 17.19 -2.62 32.08
N VAL A 679 16.60 -3.80 32.28
CA VAL A 679 15.75 -4.46 31.28
C VAL A 679 14.38 -4.73 31.90
N LEU A 680 13.31 -4.30 31.23
CA LEU A 680 11.94 -4.69 31.57
C LEU A 680 11.51 -5.82 30.64
N LYS A 681 10.91 -6.88 31.19
CA LYS A 681 10.44 -8.03 30.41
C LYS A 681 9.03 -8.41 30.86
N ALA A 682 8.17 -8.80 29.92
CA ALA A 682 6.90 -9.44 30.29
C ALA A 682 7.17 -10.90 30.71
N ALA A 683 6.65 -11.29 31.87
CA ALA A 683 6.88 -12.62 32.46
C ALA A 683 6.24 -13.75 31.65
N HIS A 684 5.15 -13.44 30.95
CA HIS A 684 4.22 -14.37 30.29
C HIS A 684 4.37 -14.43 28.76
N GLY A 685 5.52 -14.08 28.21
CA GLY A 685 5.74 -14.14 26.76
C GLY A 685 7.21 -14.16 26.34
N SER A 686 7.45 -14.25 25.04
CA SER A 686 8.80 -14.26 24.44
C SER A 686 9.02 -13.02 23.56
N GLY A 687 10.26 -12.50 23.54
CA GLY A 687 10.63 -11.29 22.80
C GLY A 687 10.07 -9.96 23.34
N TRP A 688 9.20 -10.00 24.36
CA TRP A 688 8.60 -8.83 25.00
C TRP A 688 9.53 -8.21 26.03
N ASN A 689 10.55 -7.48 25.52
CA ASN A 689 11.59 -6.84 26.32
C ASN A 689 11.72 -5.35 25.97
N ILE A 690 12.12 -4.54 26.95
CA ILE A 690 12.55 -3.15 26.80
C ILE A 690 13.95 -3.05 27.41
N ILE A 691 14.92 -2.69 26.58
CA ILE A 691 16.32 -2.53 26.98
C ILE A 691 16.56 -1.04 27.25
N CYS A 692 16.77 -0.68 28.50
CA CYS A 692 17.02 0.69 28.91
C CYS A 692 18.53 0.89 29.15
N ASN A 693 19.21 1.57 28.22
CA ASN A 693 20.63 1.94 28.34
C ASN A 693 20.84 3.33 28.99
N ASN A 694 19.80 4.15 29.03
CA ASN A 694 19.74 5.42 29.72
C ASN A 694 18.28 5.81 29.95
N LYS A 695 17.82 5.79 31.20
CA LYS A 695 16.40 6.03 31.52
C LYS A 695 15.89 7.43 31.13
N HIS A 696 16.79 8.40 30.99
CA HIS A 696 16.43 9.78 30.62
C HIS A 696 16.28 9.98 29.10
N GLN A 697 16.67 9.00 28.28
CA GLN A 697 16.54 9.04 26.81
C GLN A 697 15.38 8.19 26.28
N VAL A 698 14.70 7.45 27.16
CA VAL A 698 13.57 6.58 26.79
C VAL A 698 12.27 7.37 26.82
N ASN A 699 11.44 7.20 25.79
CA ASN A 699 10.07 7.70 25.79
C ASN A 699 9.15 6.74 26.57
N TRP A 700 9.03 6.98 27.88
CA TRP A 700 8.27 6.10 28.77
C TRP A 700 6.77 6.03 28.45
N GLU A 701 6.18 7.05 27.83
CA GLU A 701 4.77 7.00 27.45
C GLU A 701 4.53 5.91 26.39
N VAL A 702 5.42 5.81 25.40
CA VAL A 702 5.36 4.77 24.35
C VAL A 702 5.62 3.38 24.94
N GLU A 703 6.65 3.26 25.77
CA GLU A 703 7.02 1.98 26.39
C GLU A 703 5.95 1.46 27.36
N PHE A 704 5.29 2.34 28.13
CA PHE A 704 4.16 1.96 28.97
C PHE A 704 2.94 1.51 28.16
N LYS A 705 2.64 2.15 27.02
CA LYS A 705 1.57 1.66 26.12
C LYS A 705 1.88 0.25 25.60
N LYS A 706 3.13 0.00 25.21
CA LYS A 706 3.59 -1.32 24.75
C LYS A 706 3.45 -2.39 25.85
N MET A 707 3.92 -2.11 27.06
CA MET A 707 3.79 -3.02 28.20
C MET A 707 2.33 -3.26 28.60
N ASN A 708 1.47 -2.23 28.57
CA ASN A 708 0.05 -2.41 28.82
C ASN A 708 -0.58 -3.35 27.80
N SER A 709 -0.23 -3.23 26.51
CA SER A 709 -0.67 -4.19 25.49
C SER A 709 -0.21 -5.62 25.84
N TRP A 710 1.07 -5.81 26.20
CA TRP A 710 1.56 -7.13 26.63
C TRP A 710 0.77 -7.70 27.81
N LEU A 711 0.51 -6.89 28.84
CA LEU A 711 -0.21 -7.31 30.04
C LEU A 711 -1.66 -7.75 29.75
N GLN A 712 -2.27 -7.23 28.69
CA GLN A 712 -3.63 -7.63 28.24
C GLN A 712 -3.62 -8.77 27.22
N THR A 713 -2.44 -9.21 26.78
CA THR A 713 -2.29 -10.18 25.69
C THR A 713 -1.87 -11.54 26.22
N ASN A 714 -2.61 -12.60 25.88
CA ASN A 714 -2.16 -13.97 26.14
C ASN A 714 -1.22 -14.44 25.02
N TYR A 715 0.07 -14.61 25.34
CA TYR A 715 1.09 -15.00 24.36
C TYR A 715 0.80 -16.36 23.68
N TYR A 716 0.09 -17.26 24.37
CA TYR A 716 -0.34 -18.54 23.80
C TYR A 716 -1.15 -18.36 22.50
N ASP A 717 -1.96 -17.30 22.37
CA ASP A 717 -2.80 -17.13 21.18
C ASP A 717 -2.03 -16.75 19.91
N LEU A 718 -0.77 -16.32 20.03
CA LEU A 718 0.09 -15.96 18.89
C LEU A 718 0.63 -17.18 18.13
N GLY A 719 0.70 -18.35 18.77
CA GLY A 719 1.28 -19.53 18.13
C GLY A 719 1.10 -20.85 18.90
N LYS A 720 0.14 -20.88 19.83
CA LYS A 720 -0.30 -22.03 20.61
C LYS A 720 0.80 -22.72 21.42
N GLU A 721 1.76 -21.92 21.90
CA GLU A 721 2.75 -22.36 22.90
C GLU A 721 2.08 -22.40 24.27
N TRP A 722 1.50 -23.55 24.61
CA TRP A 722 0.69 -23.74 25.82
C TRP A 722 1.42 -23.42 27.12
N VAL A 723 2.75 -23.46 27.15
CA VAL A 723 3.56 -23.11 28.32
C VAL A 723 3.34 -21.67 28.81
N TYR A 724 2.87 -20.76 27.93
CA TYR A 724 2.56 -19.38 28.30
C TYR A 724 1.09 -19.16 28.69
N LYS A 725 0.21 -20.15 28.48
CA LYS A 725 -1.26 -19.98 28.50
C LYS A 725 -1.78 -19.49 29.84
N ASP A 726 -1.26 -20.07 30.92
CA ASP A 726 -1.74 -19.89 32.29
C ASP A 726 -0.75 -19.09 33.16
N ILE A 727 0.22 -18.39 32.54
CA ILE A 727 1.17 -17.55 33.24
C ILE A 727 0.49 -16.21 33.60
N ASN A 728 0.62 -15.81 34.87
CA ASN A 728 0.11 -14.52 35.35
C ASN A 728 0.84 -13.34 34.66
N PRO A 729 0.11 -12.45 33.95
CA PRO A 729 0.71 -11.30 33.27
C PRO A 729 1.36 -10.31 34.25
N ARG A 730 2.69 -10.17 34.14
CA ARG A 730 3.52 -9.32 35.02
C ARG A 730 4.70 -8.75 34.24
N ILE A 731 5.25 -7.63 34.70
CA ILE A 731 6.52 -7.07 34.20
C ILE A 731 7.62 -7.30 35.25
N ILE A 732 8.72 -7.94 34.86
CA ILE A 732 9.92 -8.08 35.68
C ILE A 732 10.99 -7.08 35.25
N CYS A 733 11.62 -6.40 36.21
CA CYS A 733 12.72 -5.47 35.98
C CYS A 733 14.04 -6.10 36.45
N GLU A 734 14.96 -6.34 35.52
CA GLU A 734 16.24 -6.99 35.77
C GLU A 734 17.42 -6.03 35.58
N LYS A 735 18.54 -6.33 36.23
CA LYS A 735 19.82 -5.67 35.98
C LYS A 735 20.24 -5.86 34.52
N PHE A 736 20.61 -4.76 33.88
CA PHE A 736 21.23 -4.79 32.56
C PHE A 736 22.65 -5.38 32.66
N LEU A 737 22.96 -6.36 31.81
CA LEU A 737 24.24 -7.04 31.76
C LEU A 737 25.06 -6.51 30.56
N GLU A 738 26.25 -5.99 30.83
CA GLU A 738 27.20 -5.48 29.84
C GLU A 738 28.62 -5.91 30.20
N GLU A 739 29.43 -6.11 29.17
CA GLU A 739 30.87 -6.38 29.29
C GLU A 739 31.64 -5.10 29.64
N ASP A 740 32.88 -5.23 30.12
CA ASP A 740 33.72 -4.07 30.52
C ASP A 740 33.98 -3.07 29.38
N ASN A 741 33.89 -3.52 28.13
CA ASN A 741 34.04 -2.68 26.93
C ASN A 741 32.72 -1.99 26.51
N GLY A 742 31.65 -2.12 27.31
CA GLY A 742 30.35 -1.52 27.04
C GLY A 742 29.49 -2.28 26.02
N LEU A 743 29.94 -3.44 25.53
CA LEU A 743 29.13 -4.29 24.67
C LEU A 743 28.08 -5.06 25.47
N PRO A 744 26.89 -5.34 24.90
CA PRO A 744 25.90 -6.21 25.52
C PRO A 744 26.45 -7.61 25.79
N ALA A 745 25.97 -8.25 26.86
CA ALA A 745 26.31 -9.63 27.19
C ALA A 745 26.04 -10.60 26.03
N LYS A 746 26.99 -11.51 25.78
CA LYS A 746 26.82 -12.57 24.78
C LYS A 746 25.84 -13.64 25.29
N ASP A 747 24.93 -14.03 24.41
CA ASP A 747 23.84 -14.97 24.66
C ASP A 747 24.24 -16.34 24.10
N TYR A 748 24.38 -17.34 24.97
CA TYR A 748 24.79 -18.71 24.64
C TYR A 748 23.57 -19.62 24.80
N LYS A 749 23.08 -20.12 23.67
CA LYS A 749 21.85 -20.91 23.60
C LYS A 749 22.19 -22.38 23.44
N ILE A 750 22.11 -23.12 24.53
CA ILE A 750 22.53 -24.51 24.60
C ILE A 750 21.31 -25.40 24.37
N PHE A 751 21.34 -26.21 23.31
CA PHE A 751 20.24 -27.12 22.98
C PHE A 751 20.46 -28.45 23.69
N CYS A 752 19.55 -28.77 24.61
CA CYS A 752 19.58 -29.99 25.40
C CYS A 752 18.47 -30.96 24.96
N PHE A 753 18.83 -32.23 24.85
CA PHE A 753 17.94 -33.32 24.44
C PHE A 753 18.01 -34.41 25.50
N ASN A 754 16.89 -34.71 26.15
CA ASN A 754 16.79 -35.65 27.27
C ASN A 754 17.84 -35.37 28.37
N GLY A 755 17.94 -34.12 28.82
CA GLY A 755 18.92 -33.69 29.82
C GLY A 755 20.36 -33.52 29.33
N GLU A 756 20.69 -33.85 28.07
CA GLU A 756 22.07 -33.79 27.59
C GLU A 756 22.30 -32.65 26.58
N PRO A 757 23.25 -31.72 26.83
CA PRO A 757 23.66 -30.70 25.87
C PRO A 757 24.22 -31.31 24.57
N LYS A 758 23.86 -30.76 23.42
CA LYS A 758 24.32 -31.25 22.10
C LYS A 758 25.04 -30.21 21.26
N PHE A 759 24.54 -28.98 21.22
CA PHE A 759 25.15 -27.89 20.49
C PHE A 759 24.80 -26.53 21.11
N ILE A 760 25.60 -25.54 20.78
CA ILE A 760 25.58 -24.19 21.35
C ILE A 760 25.45 -23.20 20.20
N GLN A 761 24.39 -22.42 20.21
CA GLN A 761 24.20 -21.30 19.30
C GLN A 761 24.64 -20.00 19.99
N VAL A 762 25.41 -19.18 19.27
CA VAL A 762 25.82 -17.84 19.72
C VAL A 762 25.41 -16.83 18.64
N ASP A 763 24.57 -15.86 19.04
CA ASP A 763 24.11 -14.78 18.17
C ASP A 763 25.20 -13.69 18.07
N LEU A 764 25.49 -13.25 16.84
CA LEU A 764 26.46 -12.21 16.53
C LEU A 764 25.76 -11.06 15.78
N ASP A 765 26.05 -9.83 16.21
CA ASP A 765 25.51 -8.60 15.62
C ASP A 765 23.97 -8.54 15.57
N ARG A 766 23.32 -8.75 16.73
CA ARG A 766 21.85 -8.80 16.87
C ARG A 766 21.13 -7.50 16.43
N PHE A 767 21.85 -6.38 16.35
CA PHE A 767 21.30 -5.06 16.00
C PHE A 767 21.74 -4.56 14.60
N GLY A 768 22.47 -5.40 13.84
CA GLY A 768 22.98 -5.12 12.49
C GLY A 768 22.71 -6.28 11.51
N ASP A 769 23.76 -6.81 10.86
CA ASP A 769 23.67 -7.98 9.96
C ASP A 769 23.67 -9.27 10.80
N HIS A 770 22.50 -9.63 11.37
CA HIS A 770 22.38 -10.71 12.34
C HIS A 770 22.88 -12.04 11.76
N ARG A 771 23.98 -12.54 12.33
CA ARG A 771 24.62 -13.80 12.00
C ARG A 771 24.73 -14.68 13.23
N GLN A 772 24.92 -15.97 13.02
CA GLN A 772 25.02 -16.92 14.12
C GLN A 772 26.18 -17.88 13.91
N ASN A 773 26.81 -18.28 15.00
CA ASN A 773 27.71 -19.44 14.99
C ASN A 773 27.09 -20.53 15.83
N ILE A 774 27.14 -21.76 15.32
CA ILE A 774 26.71 -22.95 16.06
C ILE A 774 27.93 -23.84 16.26
N TYR A 775 28.12 -24.30 17.49
CA TYR A 775 29.23 -25.12 17.94
C TYR A 775 28.73 -26.42 18.55
N ASP A 776 29.49 -27.49 18.44
CA ASP A 776 29.29 -28.67 19.29
C ASP A 776 29.79 -28.40 20.72
N ILE A 777 29.60 -29.38 21.62
CA ILE A 777 30.02 -29.27 23.03
C ILE A 777 31.53 -29.15 23.22
N ASN A 778 32.34 -29.45 22.21
CA ASN A 778 33.81 -29.31 22.23
C ASN A 778 34.26 -28.00 21.58
N TRP A 779 33.35 -27.04 21.42
CA TRP A 779 33.59 -25.74 20.79
C TRP A 779 34.02 -25.81 19.32
N LYS A 780 33.67 -26.90 18.61
CA LYS A 780 33.93 -27.01 17.17
C LYS A 780 32.70 -26.56 16.38
N ARG A 781 32.89 -25.69 15.38
CA ARG A 781 31.80 -25.23 14.52
C ARG A 781 31.12 -26.40 13.79
N VAL A 782 29.79 -26.42 13.83
CA VAL A 782 28.99 -27.39 13.08
C VAL A 782 28.81 -26.96 11.62
N SER A 783 28.49 -27.93 10.76
CA SER A 783 28.34 -27.78 9.32
C SER A 783 27.02 -27.11 8.90
N PHE A 784 26.01 -27.05 9.76
CA PHE A 784 24.70 -26.48 9.43
C PHE A 784 24.48 -25.04 9.94
N GLU A 785 23.48 -24.38 9.39
CA GLU A 785 22.92 -23.10 9.85
C GLU A 785 21.52 -23.31 10.45
N TYR A 786 21.10 -22.45 11.37
CA TYR A 786 19.75 -22.45 11.94
C TYR A 786 19.15 -21.04 11.89
N ASN A 787 18.18 -20.82 11.02
CA ASN A 787 17.51 -19.54 10.69
C ASN A 787 18.37 -18.41 10.12
N TYR A 788 19.63 -18.26 10.54
CA TYR A 788 20.51 -17.15 10.14
C TYR A 788 21.82 -17.65 9.54
N PRO A 789 22.45 -16.88 8.61
CA PRO A 789 23.72 -17.23 8.01
C PRO A 789 24.86 -17.31 9.03
N LYS A 790 25.90 -18.09 8.71
CA LYS A 790 27.11 -18.15 9.55
C LYS A 790 27.87 -16.83 9.59
N SER A 791 28.50 -16.56 10.74
CA SER A 791 29.47 -15.48 10.85
C SER A 791 30.84 -15.87 10.32
N THR A 792 31.48 -14.93 9.62
CA THR A 792 32.90 -15.02 9.26
C THR A 792 33.80 -14.81 10.49
N ILE A 793 33.27 -14.22 11.56
CA ILE A 793 34.00 -13.95 12.81
C ILE A 793 34.05 -15.22 13.65
N GLU A 794 35.25 -15.72 13.92
CA GLU A 794 35.50 -16.83 14.83
C GLU A 794 35.53 -16.36 16.29
N LEU A 795 34.74 -17.01 17.14
CA LEU A 795 34.70 -16.72 18.57
C LEU A 795 35.63 -17.65 19.34
N GLU A 796 36.40 -17.06 20.24
CA GLU A 796 37.17 -17.80 21.24
C GLU A 796 36.25 -18.58 22.17
N GLN A 797 36.73 -19.75 22.59
CA GLN A 797 36.04 -20.60 23.56
C GLN A 797 35.91 -19.89 24.91
N PRO A 798 34.71 -19.85 25.51
CA PRO A 798 34.55 -19.39 26.88
C PRO A 798 35.41 -20.23 27.83
N LYS A 799 36.19 -19.58 28.70
CA LYS A 799 37.03 -20.29 29.68
C LYS A 799 36.22 -21.17 30.63
N ASN A 800 34.98 -20.77 30.91
CA ASN A 800 34.02 -21.44 31.78
C ASN A 800 33.00 -22.29 31.00
N LEU A 801 33.31 -22.72 29.76
CA LEU A 801 32.40 -23.51 28.93
C LEU A 801 31.93 -24.79 29.63
N GLU A 802 32.82 -25.52 30.30
CA GLU A 802 32.49 -26.75 31.01
C GLU A 802 31.42 -26.50 32.10
N SER A 803 31.56 -25.42 32.85
CA SER A 803 30.56 -25.01 33.85
C SER A 803 29.22 -24.63 33.21
N MET A 804 29.24 -23.97 32.04
CA MET A 804 28.00 -23.66 31.30
C MET A 804 27.27 -24.92 30.83
N LEU A 805 28.01 -25.92 30.37
CA LEU A 805 27.45 -27.21 29.94
C LEU A 805 26.89 -28.01 31.12
N GLU A 806 27.57 -28.01 32.28
CA GLU A 806 27.06 -28.66 33.49
C GLU A 806 25.78 -28.00 34.00
N ILE A 807 25.73 -26.66 34.01
CA ILE A 807 24.50 -25.91 34.33
C ILE A 807 23.37 -26.29 33.36
N ALA A 808 23.65 -26.32 32.05
CA ALA A 808 22.65 -26.68 31.05
C ALA A 808 22.16 -28.12 31.21
N LYS A 809 23.03 -29.05 31.62
CA LYS A 809 22.68 -30.43 31.95
C LYS A 809 21.70 -30.48 33.13
N VAL A 810 22.06 -29.89 34.26
CA VAL A 810 21.20 -29.83 35.47
C VAL A 810 19.85 -29.18 35.18
N LEU A 811 19.81 -28.08 34.42
CA LEU A 811 18.56 -27.37 34.14
C LEU A 811 17.65 -28.09 33.14
N SER A 812 18.19 -29.03 32.35
CA SER A 812 17.46 -29.73 31.30
C SER A 812 17.02 -31.15 31.65
N GLU A 813 17.44 -31.69 32.80
CA GLU A 813 17.21 -33.10 33.18
C GLU A 813 15.73 -33.50 33.25
N ASP A 814 14.83 -32.56 33.54
CA ASP A 814 13.40 -32.81 33.68
C ASP A 814 12.62 -32.74 32.35
N PHE A 815 13.29 -32.47 31.21
CA PHE A 815 12.62 -32.17 29.94
C PHE A 815 13.13 -33.03 28.78
N PRO A 816 12.24 -33.52 27.90
CA PRO A 816 12.65 -34.21 26.67
C PRO A 816 13.48 -33.31 25.75
N PHE A 817 13.12 -32.03 25.72
CA PHE A 817 13.85 -31.00 25.02
C PHE A 817 13.69 -29.67 25.76
N VAL A 818 14.79 -28.94 25.92
CA VAL A 818 14.77 -27.52 26.30
C VAL A 818 16.05 -26.86 25.78
N ARG A 819 15.92 -25.62 25.31
CA ARG A 819 17.06 -24.76 25.04
C ARG A 819 17.33 -23.92 26.29
N VAL A 820 18.53 -24.06 26.84
CA VAL A 820 18.99 -23.31 28.01
C VAL A 820 19.78 -22.11 27.53
N ASP A 821 19.27 -20.92 27.80
CA ASP A 821 19.90 -19.67 27.40
C ASP A 821 20.67 -19.11 28.60
N LEU A 822 21.98 -18.92 28.43
CA LEU A 822 22.90 -18.40 29.44
C LEU A 822 23.61 -17.16 28.90
N TYR A 823 23.87 -16.20 29.78
CA TYR A 823 24.82 -15.13 29.53
C TYR A 823 26.16 -15.47 30.17
N ASN A 824 27.25 -15.02 29.55
CA ASN A 824 28.57 -15.06 30.16
C ASN A 824 29.18 -13.67 30.06
N VAL A 825 29.39 -13.03 31.21
CA VAL A 825 29.89 -11.64 31.30
C VAL A 825 31.05 -11.63 32.28
N ASN A 826 32.22 -11.20 31.82
CA ASN A 826 33.45 -11.20 32.63
C ASN A 826 33.65 -12.53 33.40
N GLU A 827 33.51 -13.67 32.70
CA GLU A 827 33.63 -15.04 33.24
C GLU A 827 32.57 -15.44 34.31
N THR A 828 31.55 -14.59 34.52
CA THR A 828 30.40 -14.91 35.38
C THR A 828 29.22 -15.37 34.53
N ILE A 829 28.67 -16.54 34.87
CA ILE A 829 27.53 -17.14 34.18
C ILE A 829 26.23 -16.60 34.80
N TYR A 830 25.30 -16.17 33.95
CA TYR A 830 23.96 -15.77 34.37
C TYR A 830 22.90 -16.55 33.61
N PHE A 831 21.83 -16.91 34.30
CA PHE A 831 20.64 -17.50 33.70
C PHE A 831 19.89 -16.48 32.84
N GLY A 832 19.53 -16.86 31.60
CA GLY A 832 18.72 -16.07 30.68
C GLY A 832 17.26 -16.54 30.64
N GLU A 833 17.01 -17.69 30.01
CA GLU A 833 15.67 -18.30 29.91
C GLU A 833 15.73 -19.80 29.60
N LEU A 834 14.62 -20.51 29.88
CA LEU A 834 14.37 -21.87 29.39
C LEU A 834 13.35 -21.82 28.25
N THR A 835 13.77 -22.20 27.05
CA THR A 835 12.94 -22.13 25.84
C THR A 835 12.55 -23.52 25.36
N PHE A 836 11.25 -23.84 25.42
CA PHE A 836 10.73 -25.16 25.06
C PHE A 836 10.38 -25.32 23.58
N PHE A 837 9.95 -24.24 22.92
CA PHE A 837 9.57 -24.27 21.50
C PHE A 837 10.33 -23.17 20.72
N PRO A 838 11.65 -23.32 20.51
CA PRO A 838 12.43 -22.32 19.80
C PRO A 838 11.82 -22.02 18.42
N HIS A 839 11.68 -20.73 18.12
CA HIS A 839 10.99 -20.24 16.92
C HIS A 839 9.56 -20.81 16.74
N ASN A 840 8.88 -21.19 17.82
CA ASN A 840 7.58 -21.84 17.80
C ASN A 840 7.58 -23.20 17.04
N GLY A 841 8.73 -23.88 16.95
CA GLY A 841 8.88 -25.10 16.15
C GLY A 841 8.92 -24.84 14.64
N LYS A 842 9.49 -23.70 14.22
CA LYS A 842 9.57 -23.24 12.82
C LYS A 842 11.00 -22.88 12.39
N GLY A 843 12.01 -23.44 13.05
CA GLY A 843 13.39 -23.10 12.76
C GLY A 843 13.89 -23.76 11.47
N LEU A 844 14.51 -22.99 10.58
CA LEU A 844 15.03 -23.51 9.32
C LEU A 844 16.46 -23.99 9.48
N PHE A 845 16.73 -25.26 9.18
CA PHE A 845 18.08 -25.78 9.05
C PHE A 845 18.59 -25.60 7.62
N LYS A 846 19.87 -25.28 7.45
CA LYS A 846 20.54 -25.34 6.14
C LYS A 846 21.85 -26.13 6.26
N PRO A 847 22.05 -27.21 5.49
CA PRO A 847 21.05 -27.85 4.61
C PRO A 847 19.90 -28.52 5.39
N ASP A 848 18.75 -28.72 4.72
CA ASP A 848 17.50 -29.20 5.33
C ASP A 848 17.61 -30.57 6.01
N GLU A 849 18.57 -31.41 5.60
CA GLU A 849 18.82 -32.73 6.20
C GLU A 849 19.12 -32.67 7.70
N TYR A 850 19.65 -31.53 8.19
CA TYR A 850 19.93 -31.37 9.62
C TYR A 850 18.67 -31.27 10.47
N ASP A 851 17.52 -30.91 9.90
CA ASP A 851 16.24 -30.99 10.63
C ASP A 851 15.92 -32.46 11.00
N LEU A 852 16.27 -33.41 10.13
CA LEU A 852 16.13 -34.84 10.40
C LEU A 852 17.21 -35.35 11.39
N ILE A 853 18.46 -34.95 11.20
CA ILE A 853 19.59 -35.38 12.04
C ILE A 853 19.39 -34.89 13.48
N VAL A 854 19.11 -33.60 13.66
CA VAL A 854 18.79 -33.04 14.99
C VAL A 854 17.50 -33.66 15.53
N GLY A 855 16.52 -33.92 14.66
CA GLY A 855 15.31 -34.63 15.03
C GLY A 855 15.54 -36.02 15.63
N SER A 856 16.57 -36.75 15.20
CA SER A 856 16.90 -38.07 15.75
C SER A 856 17.43 -38.04 17.19
N LEU A 857 17.86 -36.88 17.69
CA LEU A 857 18.32 -36.70 19.07
C LEU A 857 17.14 -36.65 20.07
N LEU A 858 15.93 -36.37 19.57
CA LEU A 858 14.70 -36.31 20.36
C LEU A 858 13.88 -37.59 20.16
N ASP A 859 13.81 -38.45 21.15
CA ASP A 859 12.98 -39.65 21.12
C ASP A 859 11.64 -39.41 21.83
N LEU A 860 10.55 -39.59 21.10
CA LEU A 860 9.19 -39.39 21.64
C LEU A 860 8.59 -40.68 22.20
N ASN A 861 9.18 -41.85 21.95
CA ASN A 861 8.60 -43.13 22.37
C ASN A 861 8.65 -43.37 23.89
N ASN A 862 9.44 -42.56 24.60
CA ASN A 862 9.66 -42.69 26.04
C ASN A 862 8.87 -41.65 26.87
N LEU A 863 7.86 -40.99 26.27
CA LEU A 863 7.13 -39.85 26.84
C LEU A 863 5.66 -40.09 27.16
#